data_AF-A0A1M3NC36-F1
#
_entry.id   AF-A0A1M3NC36-F1
#
_cell.length_a   1.000
_cell.length_b   1.000
_cell.length_c   1.000
_cell.angle_alpha   90.00
_cell.angle_beta   90.00
_cell.angle_gamma   90.00
#
_symmetry.space_group_name_H-M   'P 1'
#
loop_
_entity.id
_entity.type
_entity.pdbx_description
1 polymer ?
#
loop_
_entity_poly.entity_id
_entity_poly.type
_entity_poly.pdbx_seq_one_letter_code
_entity_poly.pdbx_strand_id
1 'polypeptide(L)'
;MRLRTSTLAAACIALSSCKVPPSKDPRGGETPRMATTCASVTGHLVSFGEALEMASADAKTRGVTYAGRLELLLSFEAALVELDGELEAIRGNRELEPQLAAARAALDKSVTFARDERATIEKHVKGLGPLAKETQQAWTALRNACEGKRVPADCAGVREAVGKFDAADTPAEHDRAVADLASRRLLTPRVARARDRAVAASKAVQAALSSRSEAAAPMPARWASIQKELSGAMDGLVEACKGESPATAQLVAASRPDPRKLTVLVHVKPPAGVERALLSLAAASTDEDERAFYKARAEGAFGSGFVLVKKAEKGGTEVLVVTNRHVIDLGDRAALELADGTSLGVADVVYSNPNHDLAVLRPTKTLPMAEGFAFARSPAKDQQIVIATGFPGLVGRPSYQTTRGYVSNESFKLDDGDRPLTYLQHTAPIDSGSSGGPLTDEAGLVLGVNTLKVTGRDSVGLAVPSRFVLDTLRIAGTIESRHASAPDRHKSARLACLAFIGELGVAEPRMPVLEQMISNHLVGTSGLEAASALGGEEAFENLWNSDSVRAMRVATLVQVRSAFMLGGGPSVLETCDDLDAASARPDVMRYHVRLGNFEMRDVALRWEHGRWKVDGFEATRAAPLKPRSPKKLPPPGPPSGSRPPARKVTPPRAK
;
A
#
# COMPACT_ATOMS: atom_id res chain seq x y z
N MET A 1 -36.04 19.53 -24.49
CA MET A 1 -37.21 19.77 -23.63
C MET A 1 -38.11 20.89 -24.14
N ARG A 2 -37.63 22.10 -24.50
CA ARG A 2 -38.49 23.17 -25.03
C ARG A 2 -39.20 22.87 -26.37
N LEU A 3 -38.59 22.08 -27.25
CA LEU A 3 -39.27 21.52 -28.45
C LEU A 3 -40.35 20.47 -28.12
N ARG A 4 -40.35 19.88 -26.91
CA ARG A 4 -41.24 18.77 -26.53
C ARG A 4 -42.68 19.22 -26.28
N THR A 5 -42.89 20.48 -25.88
CA THR A 5 -44.20 20.96 -25.43
C THR A 5 -44.97 21.67 -26.52
N SER A 6 -44.33 22.18 -27.58
CA SER A 6 -45.03 22.94 -28.61
C SER A 6 -45.63 22.05 -29.70
N THR A 7 -44.87 21.07 -30.21
CA THR A 7 -45.29 20.26 -31.37
C THR A 7 -46.27 19.15 -30.98
N LEU A 8 -46.03 18.48 -29.85
CA LEU A 8 -46.93 17.45 -29.32
C LEU A 8 -48.24 18.08 -28.81
N ALA A 9 -48.16 19.22 -28.11
CA ALA A 9 -49.37 19.94 -27.71
C ALA A 9 -50.12 20.51 -28.91
N ALA A 10 -49.44 20.98 -29.95
CA ALA A 10 -50.10 21.39 -31.21
C ALA A 10 -50.81 20.21 -31.89
N ALA A 11 -50.23 19.00 -31.87
CA ALA A 11 -50.87 17.79 -32.37
C ALA A 11 -52.13 17.43 -31.55
N CYS A 12 -52.05 17.43 -30.21
CA CYS A 12 -53.21 17.18 -29.34
C CYS A 12 -54.30 18.27 -29.48
N ILE A 13 -53.93 19.54 -29.62
CA ILE A 13 -54.87 20.65 -29.84
C ILE A 13 -55.57 20.50 -31.20
N ALA A 14 -54.82 20.16 -32.25
CA ALA A 14 -55.40 19.89 -33.57
C ALA A 14 -56.33 18.66 -33.55
N LEU A 15 -55.97 17.60 -32.82
CA LEU A 15 -56.81 16.40 -32.60
C LEU A 15 -58.10 16.71 -31.84
N SER A 16 -58.04 17.55 -30.80
CA SER A 16 -59.23 17.98 -30.05
C SER A 16 -60.20 18.78 -30.93
N SER A 17 -59.69 19.50 -31.93
CA SER A 17 -60.49 20.24 -32.91
C SER A 17 -61.14 19.32 -33.96
N CYS A 18 -60.61 18.11 -34.17
CA CYS A 18 -61.19 17.08 -35.05
C CYS A 18 -62.33 16.27 -34.37
N LYS A 19 -62.53 16.39 -33.05
CA LYS A 19 -63.60 15.70 -32.29
C LYS A 19 -64.97 16.39 -32.37
N VAL A 20 -65.06 17.61 -32.91
CA VAL A 20 -66.30 18.39 -32.99
C VAL A 20 -67.02 18.14 -34.32
N PRO A 21 -68.28 17.67 -34.36
CA PRO A 21 -69.01 17.49 -35.61
C PRO A 21 -69.29 18.86 -36.27
N PRO A 22 -69.39 18.93 -37.61
CA PRO A 22 -69.61 20.21 -38.30
C PRO A 22 -70.93 20.84 -37.83
N SER A 23 -70.89 22.09 -37.36
CA SER A 23 -72.11 22.87 -37.22
C SER A 23 -72.61 23.21 -38.62
N LYS A 24 -73.84 22.80 -38.96
CA LYS A 24 -74.47 23.22 -40.23
C LYS A 24 -74.60 24.75 -40.24
N ASP A 25 -73.99 25.40 -41.23
CA ASP A 25 -74.35 26.75 -41.62
C ASP A 25 -75.83 26.72 -42.09
N PRO A 26 -76.72 27.61 -41.63
CA PRO A 26 -78.09 27.69 -42.10
C PRO A 26 -78.24 27.94 -43.63
N ARG A 27 -77.15 28.10 -44.39
CA ARG A 27 -77.15 28.27 -45.86
C ARG A 27 -76.53 27.12 -46.67
N GLY A 28 -76.35 25.93 -46.10
CA GLY A 28 -76.22 24.69 -46.89
C GLY A 28 -74.93 24.50 -47.71
N GLY A 29 -73.81 25.12 -47.33
CA GLY A 29 -72.49 24.80 -47.87
C GLY A 29 -71.65 23.97 -46.89
N GLU A 30 -71.04 22.87 -47.35
CA GLU A 30 -70.05 22.11 -46.58
C GLU A 30 -68.78 22.95 -46.37
N THR A 31 -68.19 22.90 -45.16
CA THR A 31 -66.99 23.69 -44.83
C THR A 31 -65.71 22.86 -45.06
N PRO A 32 -64.74 23.33 -45.87
CA PRO A 32 -63.47 22.60 -46.12
C PRO A 32 -62.49 22.58 -44.93
N ARG A 33 -62.83 23.24 -43.80
CA ARG A 33 -61.91 23.53 -42.69
C ARG A 33 -61.48 22.30 -41.89
N MET A 34 -62.31 21.27 -41.79
CA MET A 34 -62.04 20.12 -40.91
C MET A 34 -60.93 19.23 -41.49
N ALA A 35 -60.97 18.96 -42.80
CA ALA A 35 -59.95 18.17 -43.48
C ALA A 35 -58.56 18.85 -43.50
N THR A 36 -58.51 20.19 -43.59
CA THR A 36 -57.23 20.94 -43.51
C THR A 36 -56.63 20.90 -42.11
N THR A 37 -57.49 20.89 -41.09
CA THR A 37 -57.06 20.86 -39.67
C THR A 37 -56.60 19.46 -39.24
N CYS A 38 -57.22 18.38 -39.76
CA CYS A 38 -56.75 17.02 -39.46
C CYS A 38 -55.54 16.61 -40.32
N ALA A 39 -55.35 17.18 -41.52
CA ALA A 39 -54.13 17.00 -42.30
C ALA A 39 -52.88 17.60 -41.59
N SER A 40 -53.05 18.68 -40.82
CA SER A 40 -51.95 19.27 -40.04
C SER A 40 -51.49 18.36 -38.90
N VAL A 41 -52.39 17.55 -38.32
CA VAL A 41 -52.05 16.53 -37.30
C VAL A 41 -51.00 15.55 -37.86
N THR A 42 -51.20 15.06 -39.08
CA THR A 42 -50.25 14.14 -39.73
C THR A 42 -48.89 14.80 -39.94
N GLY A 43 -48.89 16.06 -40.42
CA GLY A 43 -47.66 16.84 -40.60
C GLY A 43 -46.91 17.11 -39.29
N HIS A 44 -47.63 17.37 -38.19
CA HIS A 44 -47.04 17.55 -36.87
C HIS A 44 -46.45 16.25 -36.32
N LEU A 45 -47.08 15.10 -36.55
CA LEU A 45 -46.56 13.80 -36.10
C LEU A 45 -45.32 13.35 -36.86
N VAL A 46 -45.30 13.53 -38.18
CA VAL A 46 -44.10 13.25 -39.01
C VAL A 46 -42.94 14.17 -38.59
N SER A 47 -43.20 15.47 -38.49
CA SER A 47 -42.18 16.44 -38.06
C SER A 47 -41.66 16.16 -36.65
N PHE A 48 -42.51 15.63 -35.77
CA PHE A 48 -42.14 15.26 -34.40
C PHE A 48 -41.29 13.98 -34.36
N GLY A 49 -41.61 12.97 -35.18
CA GLY A 49 -40.78 11.77 -35.35
C GLY A 49 -39.38 12.09 -35.88
N GLU A 50 -39.28 12.93 -36.91
CA GLU A 50 -37.99 13.40 -37.46
C GLU A 50 -37.20 14.23 -36.44
N ALA A 51 -37.87 15.11 -35.70
CA ALA A 51 -37.25 15.88 -34.62
C ALA A 51 -36.74 14.98 -33.48
N LEU A 52 -37.39 13.84 -33.23
CA LEU A 52 -36.94 12.87 -32.23
C LEU A 52 -35.73 12.08 -32.72
N GLU A 53 -35.73 11.62 -33.96
CA GLU A 53 -34.56 10.97 -34.58
C GLU A 53 -33.35 11.91 -34.55
N MET A 54 -33.54 13.19 -34.91
CA MET A 54 -32.51 14.23 -34.81
C MET A 54 -32.10 14.52 -33.37
N ALA A 55 -33.03 14.59 -32.41
CA ALA A 55 -32.71 14.81 -31.01
C ALA A 55 -32.00 13.62 -30.37
N SER A 56 -32.29 12.39 -30.81
CA SER A 56 -31.56 11.18 -30.39
C SER A 56 -30.15 11.17 -30.98
N ALA A 57 -30.00 11.54 -32.26
CA ALA A 57 -28.69 11.74 -32.89
C ALA A 57 -27.87 12.86 -32.21
N ASP A 58 -28.50 14.00 -31.87
CA ASP A 58 -27.89 15.12 -31.15
C ASP A 58 -27.58 14.78 -29.68
N ALA A 59 -28.40 13.96 -29.02
CA ALA A 59 -28.09 13.43 -27.69
C ALA A 59 -26.90 12.45 -27.70
N LYS A 60 -26.72 11.70 -28.80
CA LYS A 60 -25.53 10.87 -29.03
C LYS A 60 -24.27 11.73 -29.21
N THR A 61 -24.34 12.84 -29.94
CA THR A 61 -23.18 13.73 -30.18
C THR A 61 -22.87 14.65 -28.99
N ARG A 62 -23.86 14.98 -28.16
CA ARG A 62 -23.69 15.83 -26.95
C ARG A 62 -23.39 15.08 -25.66
N GLY A 63 -23.14 13.76 -25.72
CA GLY A 63 -22.66 12.99 -24.58
C GLY A 63 -23.68 12.75 -23.46
N VAL A 64 -24.98 12.67 -23.78
CA VAL A 64 -26.01 12.37 -22.77
C VAL A 64 -25.85 10.93 -22.24
N THR A 65 -25.91 10.74 -20.92
CA THR A 65 -25.74 9.42 -20.27
C THR A 65 -26.79 8.41 -20.74
N TYR A 66 -26.48 7.11 -20.67
CA TYR A 66 -27.43 6.05 -21.04
C TYR A 66 -28.72 6.10 -20.20
N ALA A 67 -28.62 6.47 -18.91
CA ALA A 67 -29.77 6.65 -18.03
C ALA A 67 -30.68 7.81 -18.48
N GLY A 68 -30.09 8.98 -18.80
CA GLY A 68 -30.86 10.12 -19.30
C GLY A 68 -31.50 9.87 -20.66
N ARG A 69 -30.90 9.02 -21.50
CA ARG A 69 -31.49 8.56 -22.76
C ARG A 69 -32.61 7.54 -22.57
N LEU A 70 -32.50 6.64 -21.59
CA LEU A 70 -33.55 5.67 -21.30
C LEU A 70 -34.79 6.35 -20.72
N GLU A 71 -34.62 7.29 -19.79
CA GLU A 71 -35.72 8.09 -19.23
C GLU A 71 -36.45 8.91 -20.31
N LEU A 72 -35.68 9.46 -21.26
CA LEU A 72 -36.22 10.14 -22.45
C LEU A 72 -37.11 9.21 -23.30
N LEU A 73 -36.61 8.02 -23.62
CA LEU A 73 -37.30 7.04 -24.46
C LEU A 73 -38.57 6.51 -23.77
N LEU A 74 -38.52 6.24 -22.47
CA LEU A 74 -39.69 5.79 -21.69
C LEU A 74 -40.76 6.88 -21.59
N SER A 75 -40.38 8.13 -21.34
CA SER A 75 -41.31 9.26 -21.33
C SER A 75 -41.97 9.45 -22.70
N PHE A 76 -41.23 9.15 -23.76
CA PHE A 76 -41.70 9.25 -25.13
C PHE A 76 -42.64 8.11 -25.51
N GLU A 77 -42.31 6.86 -25.18
CA GLU A 77 -43.20 5.70 -25.35
C GLU A 77 -44.55 5.93 -24.66
N ALA A 78 -44.55 6.51 -23.45
CA ALA A 78 -45.78 6.84 -22.73
C ALA A 78 -46.64 7.89 -23.46
N ALA A 79 -46.01 8.96 -23.99
CA ALA A 79 -46.71 10.01 -24.73
C ALA A 79 -47.30 9.50 -26.06
N LEU A 80 -46.62 8.56 -26.73
CA LEU A 80 -47.13 7.96 -27.98
C LEU A 80 -48.35 7.06 -27.73
N VAL A 81 -48.39 6.35 -26.59
CA VAL A 81 -49.55 5.53 -26.19
C VAL A 81 -50.78 6.39 -25.90
N GLU A 82 -50.60 7.53 -25.25
CA GLU A 82 -51.70 8.48 -24.99
C GLU A 82 -52.29 9.01 -26.32
N LEU A 83 -51.42 9.33 -27.27
CA LEU A 83 -51.81 9.83 -28.58
C LEU A 83 -52.49 8.77 -29.47
N ASP A 84 -52.05 7.51 -29.39
CA ASP A 84 -52.73 6.38 -30.04
C ASP A 84 -54.18 6.23 -29.55
N GLY A 85 -54.38 6.38 -28.23
CA GLY A 85 -55.72 6.40 -27.62
C GLY A 85 -56.61 7.55 -28.15
N GLU A 86 -56.03 8.73 -28.40
CA GLU A 86 -56.77 9.83 -29.01
C GLU A 86 -57.15 9.58 -30.48
N LEU A 87 -56.28 8.91 -31.24
CA LEU A 87 -56.53 8.53 -32.63
C LEU A 87 -57.58 7.41 -32.76
N GLU A 88 -57.66 6.50 -31.79
CA GLU A 88 -58.73 5.51 -31.72
C GLU A 88 -60.10 6.14 -31.41
N ALA A 89 -60.14 7.21 -30.62
CA ALA A 89 -61.39 7.90 -30.27
C ALA A 89 -62.11 8.57 -31.47
N ILE A 90 -61.42 8.77 -32.61
CA ILE A 90 -61.95 9.43 -33.82
C ILE A 90 -62.17 8.39 -34.95
N ARG A 91 -61.95 7.11 -34.67
CA ARG A 91 -62.07 6.00 -35.64
C ARG A 91 -63.52 5.84 -36.12
N GLY A 92 -63.70 5.68 -37.43
CA GLY A 92 -65.02 5.54 -38.07
C GLY A 92 -65.52 6.76 -38.84
N ASN A 93 -64.80 7.89 -38.81
CA ASN A 93 -65.09 9.03 -39.68
C ASN A 93 -64.55 8.78 -41.10
N ARG A 94 -65.44 8.38 -42.03
CA ARG A 94 -65.11 8.00 -43.42
C ARG A 94 -64.38 9.08 -44.22
N GLU A 95 -64.55 10.37 -43.88
CA GLU A 95 -63.86 11.48 -44.58
C GLU A 95 -62.39 11.64 -44.14
N LEU A 96 -62.01 11.11 -42.97
CA LEU A 96 -60.68 11.26 -42.38
C LEU A 96 -59.83 9.99 -42.46
N GLU A 97 -60.38 8.87 -42.95
CA GLU A 97 -59.72 7.56 -43.02
C GLU A 97 -58.31 7.59 -43.65
N PRO A 98 -58.06 8.26 -44.81
CA PRO A 98 -56.72 8.29 -45.40
C PRO A 98 -55.69 9.02 -44.53
N GLN A 99 -56.12 10.08 -43.83
CA GLN A 99 -55.28 10.89 -42.96
C GLN A 99 -55.01 10.17 -41.64
N LEU A 100 -56.01 9.46 -41.10
CA LEU A 100 -55.89 8.64 -39.91
C LEU A 100 -54.96 7.45 -40.14
N ALA A 101 -55.03 6.82 -41.31
CA ALA A 101 -54.11 5.75 -41.70
C ALA A 101 -52.65 6.23 -41.81
N ALA A 102 -52.42 7.40 -42.41
CA ALA A 102 -51.09 8.00 -42.51
C ALA A 102 -50.52 8.42 -41.14
N ALA A 103 -51.35 9.00 -40.27
CA ALA A 103 -50.96 9.37 -38.91
C ALA A 103 -50.56 8.14 -38.07
N ARG A 104 -51.31 7.04 -38.17
CA ARG A 104 -51.00 5.77 -37.50
C ARG A 104 -49.70 5.15 -38.02
N ALA A 105 -49.46 5.18 -39.34
CA ALA A 105 -48.21 4.68 -39.90
C ALA A 105 -46.98 5.49 -39.42
N ALA A 106 -47.11 6.82 -39.27
CA ALA A 106 -46.05 7.66 -38.71
C ALA A 106 -45.83 7.40 -37.21
N LEU A 107 -46.91 7.13 -36.46
CA LEU A 107 -46.86 6.76 -35.05
C LEU A 107 -46.13 5.42 -34.86
N ASP A 108 -46.50 4.39 -35.62
CA ASP A 108 -45.88 3.06 -35.58
C ASP A 108 -44.37 3.12 -35.87
N LYS A 109 -43.97 3.92 -36.86
CA LYS A 109 -42.56 4.13 -37.18
C LYS A 109 -41.80 4.75 -36.00
N SER A 110 -42.40 5.73 -35.31
CA SER A 110 -41.81 6.41 -34.16
C SER A 110 -41.74 5.49 -32.92
N VAL A 111 -42.76 4.67 -32.68
CA VAL A 111 -42.76 3.63 -31.64
C VAL A 111 -41.68 2.59 -31.88
N THR A 112 -41.55 2.13 -33.13
CA THR A 112 -40.56 1.11 -33.52
C THR A 112 -39.14 1.63 -33.31
N PHE A 113 -38.84 2.85 -33.76
CA PHE A 113 -37.55 3.50 -33.51
C PHE A 113 -37.21 3.59 -32.02
N ALA A 114 -38.15 4.05 -31.18
CA ALA A 114 -37.92 4.17 -29.75
C ALA A 114 -37.65 2.82 -29.08
N ARG A 115 -38.39 1.77 -29.47
CA ARG A 115 -38.21 0.41 -28.96
C ARG A 115 -36.87 -0.20 -29.39
N ASP A 116 -36.48 -0.06 -30.66
CA ASP A 116 -35.23 -0.60 -31.18
C ASP A 116 -34.01 0.09 -30.54
N GLU A 117 -34.10 1.41 -30.34
CA GLU A 117 -33.06 2.17 -29.67
C GLU A 117 -32.94 1.82 -28.18
N ARG A 118 -34.08 1.64 -27.49
CA ARG A 118 -34.14 1.14 -26.13
C ARG A 118 -33.56 -0.28 -26.02
N ALA A 119 -33.95 -1.21 -26.89
CA ALA A 119 -33.43 -2.57 -26.91
C ALA A 119 -31.91 -2.62 -27.14
N THR A 120 -31.39 -1.70 -27.97
CA THR A 120 -29.96 -1.54 -28.21
C THR A 120 -29.23 -1.06 -26.95
N ILE A 121 -29.80 -0.10 -26.22
CA ILE A 121 -29.26 0.39 -24.94
C ILE A 121 -29.30 -0.73 -23.88
N GLU A 122 -30.42 -1.43 -23.75
CA GLU A 122 -30.59 -2.53 -22.79
C GLU A 122 -29.64 -3.71 -23.07
N LYS A 123 -29.39 -4.04 -24.35
CA LYS A 123 -28.40 -5.05 -24.75
C LYS A 123 -26.97 -4.68 -24.37
N HIS A 124 -26.61 -3.40 -24.50
CA HIS A 124 -25.29 -2.90 -24.07
C HIS A 124 -25.14 -2.89 -22.54
N VAL A 125 -26.21 -2.61 -21.80
CA VAL A 125 -26.24 -2.71 -20.33
C VAL A 125 -26.12 -4.17 -19.88
N LYS A 126 -26.78 -5.11 -20.54
CA LYS A 126 -26.64 -6.56 -20.26
C LYS A 126 -25.22 -7.08 -20.49
N GLY A 127 -24.45 -6.49 -21.42
CA GLY A 127 -23.03 -6.80 -21.62
C GLY A 127 -22.12 -6.46 -20.44
N LEU A 128 -22.57 -5.60 -19.51
CA LEU A 128 -21.90 -5.29 -18.24
C LEU A 128 -22.18 -6.36 -17.15
N GLY A 129 -23.04 -7.34 -17.43
CA GLY A 129 -23.54 -8.33 -16.47
C GLY A 129 -22.45 -9.10 -15.70
N PRO A 130 -21.39 -9.62 -16.32
CA PRO A 130 -20.31 -10.30 -15.60
C PRO A 130 -19.55 -9.39 -14.63
N LEU A 131 -19.38 -8.11 -14.99
CA LEU A 131 -18.62 -7.10 -14.25
C LEU A 131 -19.42 -6.47 -13.10
N ALA A 132 -20.72 -6.24 -13.30
CA ALA A 132 -21.64 -5.88 -12.23
C ALA A 132 -21.75 -7.01 -11.20
N LYS A 133 -21.75 -8.28 -11.67
CA LYS A 133 -21.81 -9.47 -10.83
C LYS A 133 -20.58 -9.63 -9.92
N GLU A 134 -19.37 -9.38 -10.41
CA GLU A 134 -18.16 -9.44 -9.57
C GLU A 134 -18.11 -8.31 -8.53
N THR A 135 -18.52 -7.10 -8.92
CA THR A 135 -18.67 -5.99 -7.97
C THR A 135 -19.68 -6.35 -6.89
N GLN A 136 -20.85 -6.84 -7.28
CA GLN A 136 -21.90 -7.27 -6.36
C GLN A 136 -21.48 -8.46 -5.48
N GLN A 137 -20.67 -9.38 -5.99
CA GLN A 137 -20.06 -10.46 -5.20
C GLN A 137 -19.09 -9.92 -4.13
N ALA A 138 -18.26 -8.93 -4.45
CA ALA A 138 -17.35 -8.32 -3.48
C ALA A 138 -18.10 -7.59 -2.35
N TRP A 139 -19.18 -6.88 -2.69
CA TRP A 139 -20.06 -6.23 -1.70
C TRP A 139 -20.86 -7.23 -0.85
N THR A 140 -21.36 -8.31 -1.46
CA THR A 140 -22.02 -9.40 -0.75
C THR A 140 -21.07 -10.11 0.22
N ALA A 141 -19.81 -10.36 -0.18
CA ALA A 141 -18.79 -10.93 0.69
C ALA A 141 -18.48 -10.03 1.91
N LEU A 142 -18.46 -8.71 1.69
CA LEU A 142 -18.32 -7.71 2.75
C LEU A 142 -19.51 -7.73 3.72
N ARG A 143 -20.74 -7.86 3.23
CA ARG A 143 -21.93 -7.98 4.05
C ARG A 143 -21.83 -9.17 5.00
N ASN A 144 -21.54 -10.35 4.45
CA ASN A 144 -21.43 -11.60 5.20
C ASN A 144 -20.32 -11.54 6.26
N ALA A 145 -19.19 -10.91 5.93
CA ALA A 145 -18.09 -10.70 6.89
C ALA A 145 -18.47 -9.81 8.08
N CYS A 146 -19.50 -8.96 7.94
CA CYS A 146 -19.98 -8.07 8.98
C CYS A 146 -21.09 -8.67 9.88
N GLU A 147 -21.52 -9.92 9.66
CA GLU A 147 -22.67 -10.54 10.34
C GLU A 147 -22.31 -11.44 11.55
N GLY A 148 -21.01 -11.64 11.84
CA GLY A 148 -20.55 -12.53 12.91
C GLY A 148 -20.72 -11.99 14.34
N LYS A 149 -20.70 -12.86 15.36
CA LYS A 149 -20.70 -12.46 16.79
C LYS A 149 -19.36 -11.86 17.29
N ARG A 150 -18.33 -11.79 16.43
CA ARG A 150 -16.93 -11.43 16.77
C ARG A 150 -16.35 -10.30 15.90
N VAL A 151 -17.20 -9.42 15.37
CA VAL A 151 -16.79 -8.24 14.57
C VAL A 151 -16.46 -7.06 15.48
N PRO A 152 -15.51 -6.17 15.11
CA PRO A 152 -15.38 -4.86 15.74
C PRO A 152 -16.72 -4.11 15.73
N ALA A 153 -17.02 -3.38 16.81
CA ALA A 153 -18.28 -2.65 16.97
C ALA A 153 -18.61 -1.70 15.79
N ASP A 154 -17.58 -1.19 15.11
CA ASP A 154 -17.70 -0.29 13.96
C ASP A 154 -18.23 -0.93 12.68
N CYS A 155 -18.18 -2.27 12.56
CA CYS A 155 -18.60 -2.96 11.34
C CYS A 155 -20.12 -3.03 11.18
N ALA A 156 -20.90 -2.67 12.22
CA ALA A 156 -22.34 -2.50 12.11
C ALA A 156 -22.71 -1.33 11.17
N GLY A 157 -21.96 -0.21 11.21
CA GLY A 157 -22.17 0.94 10.33
C GLY A 157 -21.73 0.67 8.89
N VAL A 158 -20.66 -0.12 8.72
CA VAL A 158 -20.23 -0.62 7.39
C VAL A 158 -21.31 -1.53 6.80
N ARG A 159 -21.87 -2.46 7.57
CA ARG A 159 -22.95 -3.37 7.16
C ARG A 159 -24.19 -2.62 6.66
N GLU A 160 -24.61 -1.57 7.36
CA GLU A 160 -25.78 -0.78 6.97
C GLU A 160 -25.57 -0.06 5.63
N ALA A 161 -24.38 0.53 5.43
CA ALA A 161 -24.04 1.19 4.16
C ALA A 161 -23.93 0.19 3.00
N VAL A 162 -23.38 -1.01 3.25
CA VAL A 162 -23.30 -2.12 2.29
C VAL A 162 -24.68 -2.60 1.87
N GLY A 163 -25.62 -2.75 2.82
CA GLY A 163 -26.99 -3.14 2.50
C GLY A 163 -27.71 -2.16 1.56
N LYS A 164 -27.40 -0.85 1.64
CA LYS A 164 -27.92 0.15 0.70
C LYS A 164 -27.30 0.05 -0.69
N PHE A 165 -26.05 -0.41 -0.79
CA PHE A 165 -25.38 -0.66 -2.07
C PHE A 165 -25.98 -1.88 -2.78
N ASP A 166 -26.24 -2.95 -2.04
CA ASP A 166 -26.81 -4.18 -2.59
C ASP A 166 -28.27 -4.04 -3.08
N ALA A 167 -28.98 -3.07 -2.51
CA ALA A 167 -30.34 -2.69 -2.91
C ALA A 167 -30.38 -1.57 -3.96
N ALA A 168 -29.22 -1.10 -4.44
CA ALA A 168 -29.15 -0.05 -5.45
C ALA A 168 -29.32 -0.66 -6.85
N ASP A 169 -30.29 -0.15 -7.61
CA ASP A 169 -30.56 -0.61 -8.98
C ASP A 169 -30.07 0.39 -10.04
N THR A 170 -29.72 1.60 -9.60
CA THR A 170 -29.23 2.68 -10.48
C THR A 170 -27.82 3.15 -10.11
N PRO A 171 -27.05 3.72 -11.06
CA PRO A 171 -25.74 4.33 -10.76
C PRO A 171 -25.83 5.44 -9.70
N ALA A 172 -26.91 6.21 -9.69
CA ALA A 172 -27.11 7.28 -8.70
C ALA A 172 -27.34 6.72 -7.28
N GLU A 173 -27.99 5.56 -7.14
CA GLU A 173 -28.14 4.88 -5.85
C GLU A 173 -26.82 4.26 -5.39
N HIS A 174 -26.01 3.73 -6.32
CA HIS A 174 -24.65 3.28 -6.03
C HIS A 174 -23.77 4.43 -5.52
N ASP A 175 -23.83 5.61 -6.16
CA ASP A 175 -23.11 6.81 -5.71
C ASP A 175 -23.53 7.25 -4.31
N ARG A 176 -24.83 7.22 -4.01
CA ARG A 176 -25.36 7.52 -2.66
C ARG A 176 -24.89 6.49 -1.64
N ALA A 177 -24.85 5.21 -1.98
CA ALA A 177 -24.38 4.16 -1.07
C ALA A 177 -22.87 4.28 -0.79
N VAL A 178 -22.06 4.61 -1.80
CA VAL A 178 -20.62 4.89 -1.62
C VAL A 178 -20.40 6.15 -0.76
N ALA A 179 -21.21 7.19 -0.95
CA ALA A 179 -21.18 8.39 -0.11
C ALA A 179 -21.63 8.12 1.34
N ASP A 180 -22.62 7.25 1.54
CA ASP A 180 -23.07 6.79 2.86
C ASP A 180 -21.94 6.04 3.58
N LEU A 181 -21.25 5.11 2.89
CA LEU A 181 -20.09 4.41 3.44
C LEU A 181 -18.95 5.37 3.81
N ALA A 182 -18.69 6.37 2.96
CA ALA A 182 -17.65 7.37 3.20
C ALA A 182 -17.93 8.23 4.45
N SER A 183 -19.20 8.53 4.72
CA SER A 183 -19.60 9.40 5.84
C SER A 183 -19.65 8.68 7.20
N ARG A 184 -19.56 7.35 7.24
CA ARG A 184 -19.57 6.58 8.50
C ARG A 184 -18.37 6.94 9.38
N ARG A 185 -18.65 7.33 10.62
CA ARG A 185 -17.64 7.53 11.66
C ARG A 185 -17.25 6.17 12.23
N LEU A 186 -15.99 5.78 12.03
CA LEU A 186 -15.45 4.49 12.47
C LEU A 186 -14.44 4.76 13.59
N LEU A 187 -14.60 4.10 14.74
CA LEU A 187 -13.74 4.27 15.92
C LEU A 187 -12.41 3.51 15.75
N THR A 188 -12.38 2.44 14.95
CA THR A 188 -11.21 1.60 14.70
C THR A 188 -10.42 2.14 13.50
N PRO A 189 -9.19 2.64 13.69
CA PRO A 189 -8.39 3.24 12.60
C PRO A 189 -8.08 2.26 11.45
N ARG A 190 -8.01 0.95 11.73
CA ARG A 190 -7.81 -0.10 10.72
C ARG A 190 -9.02 -0.19 9.78
N VAL A 191 -10.23 -0.24 10.34
CA VAL A 191 -11.49 -0.29 9.58
C VAL A 191 -11.68 1.01 8.80
N ALA A 192 -11.37 2.16 9.42
CA ALA A 192 -11.45 3.47 8.76
C ALA A 192 -10.58 3.56 7.50
N ARG A 193 -9.30 3.19 7.59
CA ARG A 193 -8.38 3.20 6.44
C ARG A 193 -8.77 2.21 5.35
N ALA A 194 -9.24 1.03 5.73
CA ALA A 194 -9.71 0.03 4.77
C ALA A 194 -10.97 0.54 4.05
N ARG A 195 -11.88 1.20 4.78
CA ARG A 195 -13.06 1.86 4.23
C ARG A 195 -12.70 3.01 3.28
N ASP A 196 -11.71 3.82 3.61
CA ASP A 196 -11.26 4.92 2.73
C ASP A 196 -10.70 4.39 1.40
N ARG A 197 -9.93 3.30 1.44
CA ARG A 197 -9.43 2.63 0.23
C ARG A 197 -10.58 2.05 -0.60
N ALA A 198 -11.54 1.38 0.03
CA ALA A 198 -12.70 0.84 -0.65
C ALA A 198 -13.56 1.93 -1.31
N VAL A 199 -13.77 3.06 -0.61
CA VAL A 199 -14.47 4.24 -1.15
C VAL A 199 -13.71 4.84 -2.33
N ALA A 200 -12.38 5.02 -2.20
CA ALA A 200 -11.56 5.57 -3.28
C ALA A 200 -11.58 4.68 -4.53
N ALA A 201 -11.44 3.35 -4.36
CA ALA A 201 -11.53 2.40 -5.46
C ALA A 201 -12.92 2.38 -6.11
N SER A 202 -13.99 2.47 -5.30
CA SER A 202 -15.37 2.55 -5.80
C SER A 202 -15.61 3.83 -6.60
N LYS A 203 -15.08 4.98 -6.13
CA LYS A 203 -15.11 6.25 -6.87
C LYS A 203 -14.30 6.20 -8.16
N ALA A 204 -13.17 5.49 -8.19
CA ALA A 204 -12.38 5.31 -9.41
C ALA A 204 -13.14 4.49 -10.46
N VAL A 205 -13.89 3.47 -10.03
CA VAL A 205 -14.78 2.69 -10.90
C VAL A 205 -15.91 3.59 -11.44
N GLN A 206 -16.55 4.38 -10.58
CA GLN A 206 -17.58 5.34 -10.98
C GLN A 206 -17.05 6.39 -11.96
N ALA A 207 -15.86 6.94 -11.71
CA ALA A 207 -15.22 7.89 -12.61
C ALA A 207 -14.91 7.26 -13.98
N ALA A 208 -14.41 6.02 -14.00
CA ALA A 208 -14.15 5.29 -15.24
C ALA A 208 -15.43 4.94 -16.02
N LEU A 209 -16.54 4.66 -15.32
CA LEU A 209 -17.85 4.47 -15.93
C LEU A 209 -18.44 5.78 -16.46
N SER A 210 -18.21 6.89 -15.75
CA SER A 210 -18.74 8.23 -16.06
C SER A 210 -17.97 8.94 -17.17
N SER A 211 -16.67 8.67 -17.33
CA SER A 211 -15.83 9.23 -18.40
C SER A 211 -16.08 8.58 -19.77
N ARG A 212 -17.10 7.72 -19.90
CA ARG A 212 -17.40 6.96 -21.11
C ARG A 212 -18.29 7.79 -22.04
N SER A 213 -17.69 8.71 -22.79
CA SER A 213 -18.26 9.18 -24.04
C SER A 213 -17.74 8.30 -25.18
N GLU A 214 -18.66 7.77 -25.99
CA GLU A 214 -18.47 7.16 -27.31
C GLU A 214 -18.36 5.62 -27.46
N ALA A 215 -18.81 5.25 -28.65
CA ALA A 215 -19.03 3.93 -29.19
C ALA A 215 -17.72 3.16 -29.46
N ALA A 216 -17.84 1.83 -29.50
CA ALA A 216 -16.90 0.88 -30.10
C ALA A 216 -15.45 0.78 -29.56
N ALA A 217 -14.99 1.54 -28.56
CA ALA A 217 -13.68 1.28 -27.97
C ALA A 217 -13.68 0.02 -27.07
N PRO A 218 -12.69 -0.89 -27.17
CA PRO A 218 -12.48 -1.93 -26.17
C PRO A 218 -12.26 -1.30 -24.79
N MET A 219 -12.53 -2.06 -23.72
CA MET A 219 -12.34 -1.59 -22.34
C MET A 219 -10.98 -0.92 -22.17
N PRO A 220 -10.88 0.17 -21.38
CA PRO A 220 -9.60 0.81 -21.12
C PRO A 220 -8.56 -0.23 -20.71
N ALA A 221 -7.33 -0.17 -21.25
CA ALA A 221 -6.26 -1.10 -20.89
C ALA A 221 -6.00 -1.18 -19.37
N ARG A 222 -6.41 -0.14 -18.63
CA ARG A 222 -6.32 -0.04 -17.17
C ARG A 222 -7.50 -0.64 -16.41
N TRP A 223 -8.57 -1.11 -17.06
CA TRP A 223 -9.77 -1.58 -16.36
C TRP A 223 -9.50 -2.79 -15.48
N ALA A 224 -8.75 -3.77 -15.98
CA ALA A 224 -8.33 -4.92 -15.17
C ALA A 224 -7.56 -4.49 -13.90
N SER A 225 -6.84 -3.36 -13.97
CA SER A 225 -6.16 -2.77 -12.80
C SER A 225 -7.17 -2.14 -11.83
N ILE A 226 -8.12 -1.34 -12.31
CA ILE A 226 -9.15 -0.69 -11.49
C ILE A 226 -10.01 -1.74 -10.77
N GLN A 227 -10.36 -2.82 -11.46
CA GLN A 227 -11.13 -3.94 -10.90
C GLN A 227 -10.33 -4.72 -9.85
N LYS A 228 -9.05 -4.99 -10.10
CA LYS A 228 -8.15 -5.61 -9.12
C LYS A 228 -7.94 -4.73 -7.89
N GLU A 229 -7.87 -3.41 -8.07
CA GLU A 229 -7.79 -2.45 -6.97
C GLU A 229 -9.08 -2.42 -6.14
N LEU A 230 -10.25 -2.46 -6.78
CA LEU A 230 -11.53 -2.54 -6.07
C LEU A 230 -11.65 -3.85 -5.27
N SER A 231 -11.42 -5.00 -5.90
CA SER A 231 -11.48 -6.30 -5.22
C SER A 231 -10.50 -6.35 -4.04
N GLY A 232 -9.24 -5.92 -4.24
CA GLY A 232 -8.26 -5.89 -3.15
C GLY A 232 -8.59 -4.89 -2.03
N ALA A 233 -9.23 -3.76 -2.35
CA ALA A 233 -9.68 -2.80 -1.35
C ALA A 233 -10.87 -3.34 -0.54
N MET A 234 -11.81 -4.04 -1.19
CA MET A 234 -12.96 -4.67 -0.56
C MET A 234 -12.54 -5.85 0.33
N ASP A 235 -11.62 -6.70 -0.14
CA ASP A 235 -11.02 -7.77 0.67
C ASP A 235 -10.28 -7.20 1.90
N GLY A 236 -9.56 -6.08 1.72
CA GLY A 236 -8.91 -5.37 2.81
C GLY A 236 -9.90 -4.87 3.87
N LEU A 237 -11.10 -4.44 3.45
CA LEU A 237 -12.17 -4.01 4.35
C LEU A 237 -12.86 -5.18 5.04
N VAL A 238 -13.12 -6.28 4.31
CA VAL A 238 -13.60 -7.56 4.85
C VAL A 238 -12.67 -8.03 5.97
N GLU A 239 -11.37 -8.09 5.72
CA GLU A 239 -10.38 -8.54 6.69
C GLU A 239 -10.21 -7.56 7.86
N ALA A 240 -10.39 -6.26 7.63
CA ALA A 240 -10.45 -5.29 8.72
C ALA A 240 -11.65 -5.55 9.64
N CYS A 241 -12.79 -5.98 9.06
CA CYS A 241 -13.99 -6.31 9.82
C CYS A 241 -13.94 -7.68 10.51
N LYS A 242 -13.21 -8.68 10.01
CA LYS A 242 -13.08 -9.97 10.71
C LYS A 242 -12.28 -9.89 12.03
N GLY A 243 -11.59 -8.77 12.30
CA GLY A 243 -10.83 -8.55 13.54
C GLY A 243 -9.50 -9.32 13.62
N GLU A 244 -9.33 -10.41 12.89
CA GLU A 244 -8.06 -11.13 12.75
C GLU A 244 -7.22 -10.53 11.59
N SER A 245 -5.91 -10.45 11.76
CA SER A 245 -5.02 -10.23 10.60
C SER A 245 -4.83 -11.58 9.90
N PRO A 246 -4.82 -11.67 8.56
CA PRO A 246 -4.44 -12.91 7.86
C PRO A 246 -3.09 -13.47 8.36
N ALA A 247 -2.19 -12.58 8.79
CA ALA A 247 -0.91 -12.95 9.38
C ALA A 247 -1.06 -13.67 10.74
N THR A 248 -2.03 -13.29 11.59
CA THR A 248 -2.27 -13.96 12.88
C THR A 248 -2.99 -15.29 12.74
N ALA A 249 -3.88 -15.44 11.76
CA ALA A 249 -4.64 -16.67 11.53
C ALA A 249 -3.77 -17.87 11.13
N GLN A 250 -2.56 -17.59 10.61
CA GLN A 250 -1.58 -18.59 10.23
C GLN A 250 -0.62 -18.95 11.37
N LEU A 251 -0.65 -18.28 12.52
CA LEU A 251 0.26 -18.56 13.63
C LEU A 251 -0.23 -19.74 14.49
N VAL A 252 0.71 -20.58 14.90
CA VAL A 252 0.52 -21.63 15.91
C VAL A 252 1.04 -21.08 17.24
N ALA A 253 0.10 -20.57 18.03
CA ALA A 253 0.37 -19.86 19.26
C ALA A 253 0.34 -20.80 20.48
N ALA A 254 1.26 -20.60 21.42
CA ALA A 254 1.20 -21.27 22.71
C ALA A 254 0.00 -20.77 23.52
N SER A 255 -0.72 -21.70 24.16
CA SER A 255 -1.90 -21.34 24.98
C SER A 255 -1.52 -20.47 26.20
N ARG A 256 -0.27 -20.63 26.69
CA ARG A 256 0.38 -19.77 27.69
C ARG A 256 1.85 -19.61 27.29
N PRO A 257 2.21 -18.56 26.55
CA PRO A 257 3.58 -18.35 26.10
C PRO A 257 4.50 -18.20 27.30
N ASP A 258 5.56 -19.03 27.39
CA ASP A 258 6.65 -18.84 28.36
C ASP A 258 7.70 -17.91 27.74
N PRO A 259 7.82 -16.65 28.21
CA PRO A 259 8.73 -15.70 27.59
C PRO A 259 10.19 -16.14 27.62
N ARG A 260 10.58 -17.00 28.59
CA ARG A 260 11.96 -17.48 28.72
C ARG A 260 12.33 -18.48 27.63
N LYS A 261 11.37 -19.29 27.18
CA LYS A 261 11.57 -20.32 26.15
C LYS A 261 11.39 -19.80 24.73
N LEU A 262 10.69 -18.67 24.58
CA LEU A 262 10.30 -18.12 23.29
C LEU A 262 11.02 -16.82 22.92
N THR A 263 11.72 -16.19 23.87
CA THR A 263 12.62 -15.06 23.59
C THR A 263 14.02 -15.59 23.30
N VAL A 264 14.62 -15.11 22.22
CA VAL A 264 15.95 -15.52 21.76
C VAL A 264 16.91 -14.35 21.81
N LEU A 265 18.16 -14.66 22.13
CA LEU A 265 19.30 -13.78 21.95
C LEU A 265 19.69 -13.80 20.48
N VAL A 266 19.81 -12.62 19.89
CA VAL A 266 20.13 -12.42 18.47
C VAL A 266 21.53 -11.84 18.39
N HIS A 267 22.49 -12.64 17.93
CA HIS A 267 23.87 -12.21 17.70
C HIS A 267 24.11 -11.97 16.22
N VAL A 268 24.63 -10.80 15.87
CA VAL A 268 24.90 -10.40 14.49
C VAL A 268 26.35 -10.02 14.35
N LYS A 269 27.05 -10.71 13.44
CA LYS A 269 28.42 -10.38 13.08
C LYS A 269 28.45 -9.45 11.88
N PRO A 270 29.44 -8.54 11.80
CA PRO A 270 29.66 -7.75 10.60
C PRO A 270 30.02 -8.66 9.42
N PRO A 271 29.91 -8.18 8.16
CA PRO A 271 30.36 -8.96 7.01
C PRO A 271 31.84 -9.29 7.14
N ALA A 272 32.27 -10.46 6.67
CA ALA A 272 33.64 -10.95 6.87
C ALA A 272 34.74 -9.98 6.38
N GLY A 273 34.45 -9.13 5.39
CA GLY A 273 35.35 -8.06 4.98
C GLY A 273 35.47 -6.93 6.00
N VAL A 274 34.34 -6.49 6.59
CA VAL A 274 34.31 -5.51 7.69
C VAL A 274 34.97 -6.07 8.95
N GLU A 275 34.68 -7.33 9.32
CA GLU A 275 35.32 -7.99 10.47
C GLU A 275 36.85 -7.99 10.33
N ARG A 276 37.37 -8.41 9.17
CA ARG A 276 38.81 -8.39 8.88
C ARG A 276 39.39 -6.98 8.90
N ALA A 277 38.68 -6.00 8.34
CA ALA A 277 39.08 -4.60 8.35
C ALA A 277 39.24 -4.07 9.79
N LEU A 278 38.24 -4.29 10.64
CA LEU A 278 38.26 -3.88 12.05
C LEU A 278 39.39 -4.59 12.82
N LEU A 279 39.56 -5.90 12.64
CA LEU A 279 40.65 -6.64 13.28
C LEU A 279 42.04 -6.17 12.81
N SER A 280 42.17 -5.78 11.54
CA SER A 280 43.41 -5.19 11.01
C SER A 280 43.71 -3.83 11.64
N LEU A 281 42.70 -2.98 11.82
CA LEU A 281 42.83 -1.70 12.52
C LEU A 281 43.21 -1.91 13.99
N ALA A 282 42.61 -2.89 14.66
CA ALA A 282 42.96 -3.27 16.03
C ALA A 282 44.42 -3.71 16.15
N ALA A 283 44.91 -4.52 15.20
CA ALA A 283 46.29 -4.99 15.18
C ALA A 283 47.29 -3.87 14.89
N ALA A 284 46.90 -2.87 14.09
CA ALA A 284 47.73 -1.73 13.76
C ALA A 284 47.75 -0.63 14.84
N SER A 285 46.72 -0.55 15.70
CA SER A 285 46.66 0.50 16.72
C SER A 285 47.59 0.23 17.89
N THR A 286 48.39 1.24 18.23
CA THR A 286 49.24 1.28 19.43
C THR A 286 48.46 1.68 20.68
N ASP A 287 47.25 2.24 20.53
CA ASP A 287 46.37 2.67 21.61
C ASP A 287 45.51 1.49 22.08
N GLU A 288 45.46 1.25 23.40
CA GLU A 288 44.76 0.11 23.98
C GLU A 288 43.23 0.26 23.91
N ASP A 289 42.73 1.47 24.07
CA ASP A 289 41.30 1.78 24.02
C ASP A 289 40.79 1.66 22.58
N GLU A 290 41.54 2.15 21.60
CA GLU A 290 41.22 1.95 20.18
C GLU A 290 41.23 0.47 19.79
N ARG A 291 42.24 -0.28 20.25
CA ARG A 291 42.33 -1.72 19.98
C ARG A 291 41.13 -2.47 20.55
N ALA A 292 40.73 -2.14 21.78
CA ALA A 292 39.55 -2.73 22.42
C ALA A 292 38.26 -2.36 21.66
N PHE A 293 38.14 -1.09 21.24
CA PHE A 293 37.02 -0.62 20.43
C PHE A 293 36.86 -1.42 19.13
N TYR A 294 37.92 -1.53 18.32
CA TYR A 294 37.86 -2.24 17.05
C TYR A 294 37.57 -3.73 17.22
N LYS A 295 38.13 -4.37 18.26
CA LYS A 295 37.81 -5.77 18.58
C LYS A 295 36.33 -5.95 18.95
N ALA A 296 35.80 -5.10 19.82
CA ALA A 296 34.39 -5.15 20.19
C ALA A 296 33.46 -4.97 18.97
N ARG A 297 33.80 -4.06 18.03
CA ARG A 297 33.03 -3.89 16.80
C ARG A 297 33.15 -5.08 15.84
N ALA A 298 34.30 -5.76 15.82
CA ALA A 298 34.51 -6.97 15.03
C ALA A 298 33.72 -8.18 15.59
N GLU A 299 33.57 -8.26 16.91
CA GLU A 299 32.73 -9.28 17.57
C GLU A 299 31.25 -9.16 17.19
N GLY A 300 30.82 -7.94 16.85
CA GLY A 300 29.51 -7.62 16.31
C GLY A 300 28.58 -6.99 17.33
N ALA A 301 27.27 -7.15 17.09
CA ALA A 301 26.23 -6.64 17.96
C ALA A 301 25.34 -7.78 18.46
N PHE A 302 24.62 -7.51 19.54
CA PHE A 302 23.59 -8.40 20.01
C PHE A 302 22.33 -7.63 20.41
N GLY A 303 21.20 -8.30 20.29
CA GLY A 303 19.91 -7.84 20.72
C GLY A 303 19.03 -9.02 21.11
N SER A 304 17.74 -8.77 21.15
CA SER A 304 16.73 -9.78 21.45
C SER A 304 15.86 -10.03 20.23
N GLY A 305 15.17 -11.16 20.23
CA GLY A 305 14.13 -11.50 19.29
C GLY A 305 13.13 -12.42 19.95
N PHE A 306 12.04 -12.72 19.28
CA PHE A 306 11.10 -13.72 19.77
C PHE A 306 10.53 -14.59 18.66
N VAL A 307 10.23 -15.83 19.05
CA VAL A 307 9.80 -16.90 18.17
C VAL A 307 8.31 -16.76 17.85
N LEU A 308 8.01 -16.82 16.56
CA LEU A 308 6.69 -17.06 15.99
C LEU A 308 6.71 -18.38 15.23
N VAL A 309 5.63 -19.14 15.34
CA VAL A 309 5.45 -20.37 14.55
C VAL A 309 4.28 -20.15 13.61
N LYS A 310 4.49 -20.40 12.32
CA LYS A 310 3.52 -20.21 11.24
C LYS A 310 3.17 -21.58 10.63
N LYS A 311 1.93 -21.79 10.22
CA LYS A 311 1.52 -22.94 9.40
C LYS A 311 2.10 -22.80 8.00
N ALA A 312 2.80 -23.83 7.54
CA ALA A 312 3.38 -23.85 6.19
C ALA A 312 2.32 -24.27 5.15
N GLU A 313 2.41 -23.74 3.92
CA GLU A 313 1.46 -24.01 2.84
C GLU A 313 1.43 -25.48 2.41
N LYS A 314 2.56 -26.19 2.53
CA LYS A 314 2.70 -27.62 2.16
C LYS A 314 2.41 -28.59 3.31
N GLY A 315 1.81 -28.11 4.40
CA GLY A 315 1.68 -28.83 5.66
C GLY A 315 2.94 -28.70 6.53
N GLY A 316 2.76 -28.75 7.85
CA GLY A 316 3.82 -28.53 8.84
C GLY A 316 3.88 -27.09 9.37
N THR A 317 4.95 -26.79 10.11
CA THR A 317 5.19 -25.48 10.73
C THR A 317 6.51 -24.89 10.28
N GLU A 318 6.54 -23.57 10.18
CA GLU A 318 7.72 -22.74 9.90
C GLU A 318 7.98 -21.86 11.12
N VAL A 319 9.24 -21.79 11.54
CA VAL A 319 9.66 -20.89 12.63
C VAL A 319 10.19 -19.59 12.04
N LEU A 320 9.72 -18.47 12.57
CA LEU A 320 10.22 -17.13 12.27
C LEU A 320 10.64 -16.47 13.58
N VAL A 321 11.63 -15.59 13.51
CA VAL A 321 12.02 -14.74 14.65
C VAL A 321 11.80 -13.28 14.26
N VAL A 322 11.09 -12.55 15.11
CA VAL A 322 10.96 -11.09 14.97
C VAL A 322 12.00 -10.43 15.85
N THR A 323 12.67 -9.40 15.32
CA THR A 323 13.59 -8.53 16.05
C THR A 323 13.51 -7.12 15.49
N ASN A 324 14.35 -6.19 15.98
CA ASN A 324 14.47 -4.88 15.37
C ASN A 324 15.39 -4.90 14.15
N ARG A 325 15.17 -3.95 13.24
CA ARG A 325 16.03 -3.79 12.07
C ARG A 325 17.45 -3.40 12.49
N HIS A 326 17.60 -2.43 13.39
CA HIS A 326 18.93 -1.95 13.78
C HIS A 326 19.80 -3.04 14.45
N VAL A 327 19.19 -4.07 15.04
CA VAL A 327 19.91 -5.23 15.59
C VAL A 327 20.61 -6.01 14.47
N ILE A 328 19.99 -6.10 13.29
CA ILE A 328 20.48 -6.88 12.13
C ILE A 328 21.11 -6.03 11.03
N ASP A 329 21.21 -4.71 11.20
CA ASP A 329 21.74 -3.80 10.18
C ASP A 329 23.21 -4.12 9.80
N LEU A 330 23.95 -4.76 10.71
CA LEU A 330 25.36 -5.13 10.52
C LEU A 330 25.56 -6.44 9.73
N GLY A 331 24.54 -7.25 9.45
CA GLY A 331 24.79 -8.55 8.84
C GLY A 331 23.58 -9.16 8.14
N ASP A 332 23.85 -10.11 7.25
CA ASP A 332 22.79 -10.79 6.46
C ASP A 332 22.23 -12.02 7.19
N ARG A 333 22.90 -12.42 8.27
CA ARG A 333 22.59 -13.56 9.10
C ARG A 333 22.78 -13.24 10.58
N ALA A 334 22.00 -13.91 11.42
CA ALA A 334 22.12 -13.83 12.86
C ALA A 334 22.27 -15.24 13.46
N ALA A 335 23.10 -15.38 14.49
CA ALA A 335 23.08 -16.54 15.35
C ALA A 335 22.01 -16.36 16.44
N LEU A 336 21.26 -17.42 16.71
CA LEU A 336 20.16 -17.44 17.65
C LEU A 336 20.48 -18.35 18.84
N GLU A 337 20.18 -17.89 20.04
CA GLU A 337 20.41 -18.64 21.29
C GLU A 337 19.23 -18.47 22.25
N LEU A 338 18.89 -19.51 23.00
CA LEU A 338 17.87 -19.48 24.06
C LEU A 338 18.46 -19.01 25.40
N ALA A 339 17.58 -18.64 26.33
CA ALA A 339 17.97 -18.17 27.67
C ALA A 339 18.72 -19.21 28.52
N ASP A 340 18.71 -20.48 28.14
CA ASP A 340 19.46 -21.57 28.79
C ASP A 340 20.82 -21.86 28.13
N GLY A 341 21.20 -21.09 27.11
CA GLY A 341 22.43 -21.27 26.34
C GLY A 341 22.28 -22.19 25.12
N THR A 342 21.09 -22.75 24.88
CA THR A 342 20.87 -23.62 23.73
C THR A 342 20.97 -22.83 22.43
N SER A 343 21.94 -23.18 21.58
CA SER A 343 22.05 -22.60 20.24
C SER A 343 20.94 -23.12 19.33
N LEU A 344 20.21 -22.20 18.71
CA LEU A 344 19.23 -22.48 17.65
C LEU A 344 19.86 -22.39 16.25
N GLY A 345 21.17 -22.17 16.17
CA GLY A 345 21.91 -22.04 14.93
C GLY A 345 21.76 -20.67 14.27
N VAL A 346 21.90 -20.64 12.95
CA VAL A 346 21.93 -19.41 12.15
C VAL A 346 20.58 -19.17 11.48
N ALA A 347 20.15 -17.92 11.43
CA ALA A 347 18.98 -17.46 10.72
C ALA A 347 19.35 -16.44 9.64
N ASP A 348 18.70 -16.53 8.48
CA ASP A 348 18.79 -15.54 7.41
C ASP A 348 17.82 -14.39 7.67
N VAL A 349 18.23 -13.17 7.32
CA VAL A 349 17.33 -12.00 7.36
C VAL A 349 16.41 -12.01 6.13
N VAL A 350 15.15 -12.36 6.36
CA VAL A 350 14.13 -12.45 5.30
C VAL A 350 13.70 -11.08 4.80
N TYR A 351 13.42 -10.18 5.75
CA TYR A 351 12.97 -8.83 5.44
C TYR A 351 13.32 -7.88 6.57
N SER A 352 13.86 -6.71 6.21
CA SER A 352 13.99 -5.56 7.12
C SER A 352 13.00 -4.46 6.70
N ASN A 353 12.16 -4.02 7.64
CA ASN A 353 11.24 -2.91 7.46
C ASN A 353 11.85 -1.61 8.01
N PRO A 354 12.34 -0.71 7.13
CA PRO A 354 12.94 0.54 7.57
C PRO A 354 11.92 1.54 8.13
N ASN A 355 10.62 1.37 7.88
CA ASN A 355 9.62 2.32 8.35
C ASN A 355 9.26 2.14 9.84
N HIS A 356 9.54 0.96 10.41
CA HIS A 356 9.09 0.60 11.75
C HIS A 356 10.18 -0.06 12.59
N ASP A 357 11.44 -0.01 12.15
CA ASP A 357 12.57 -0.66 12.81
C ASP A 357 12.30 -2.13 13.17
N LEU A 358 11.81 -2.91 12.22
CA LEU A 358 11.49 -4.33 12.41
C LEU A 358 12.23 -5.20 11.41
N ALA A 359 12.60 -6.40 11.81
CA ALA A 359 13.13 -7.42 10.93
C ALA A 359 12.51 -8.79 11.22
N VAL A 360 12.41 -9.60 10.16
CA VAL A 360 11.94 -10.99 10.22
C VAL A 360 13.10 -11.88 9.81
N LEU A 361 13.43 -12.83 10.67
CA LEU A 361 14.50 -13.80 10.47
C LEU A 361 13.90 -15.19 10.29
N ARG A 362 14.55 -16.01 9.46
CA ARG A 362 14.22 -17.42 9.28
C ARG A 362 15.42 -18.28 9.68
N PRO A 363 15.29 -19.14 10.70
CA PRO A 363 16.29 -20.17 10.99
C PRO A 363 16.58 -21.02 9.75
N THR A 364 17.86 -21.22 9.44
CA THR A 364 18.34 -22.02 8.30
C THR A 364 18.03 -23.51 8.46
N LYS A 365 17.80 -23.95 9.69
CA LYS A 365 17.42 -25.32 10.04
C LYS A 365 16.03 -25.33 10.65
N THR A 366 15.30 -26.43 10.45
CA THR A 366 14.04 -26.67 11.15
C THR A 366 14.30 -26.74 12.65
N LEU A 367 13.63 -25.88 13.41
CA LEU A 367 13.69 -25.90 14.88
C LEU A 367 12.53 -26.76 15.43
N PRO A 368 12.74 -27.53 16.51
CA PRO A 368 11.71 -28.35 17.13
C PRO A 368 10.76 -27.52 18.01
N MET A 369 10.25 -26.41 17.48
CA MET A 369 9.32 -25.51 18.17
C MET A 369 7.93 -25.66 17.56
N ALA A 370 7.02 -26.26 18.32
CA ALA A 370 5.64 -26.50 17.87
C ALA A 370 4.76 -25.24 17.96
N GLU A 371 5.07 -24.36 18.90
CA GLU A 371 4.27 -23.18 19.23
C GLU A 371 5.18 -21.96 19.48
N GLY A 372 4.67 -20.77 19.16
CA GLY A 372 5.37 -19.50 19.38
C GLY A 372 4.53 -18.50 20.18
N PHE A 373 5.01 -17.26 20.25
CA PHE A 373 4.24 -16.17 20.84
C PHE A 373 2.94 -15.91 20.05
N ALA A 374 1.93 -15.45 20.79
CA ALA A 374 0.69 -14.92 20.26
C ALA A 374 0.67 -13.40 20.37
N PHE A 375 -0.16 -12.74 19.56
CA PHE A 375 -0.40 -11.30 19.66
C PHE A 375 -1.69 -11.00 20.42
N ALA A 376 -1.68 -9.91 21.17
CA ALA A 376 -2.91 -9.39 21.77
C ALA A 376 -3.90 -8.98 20.66
N ARG A 377 -5.17 -9.31 20.85
CA ARG A 377 -6.24 -8.98 19.86
C ARG A 377 -6.63 -7.51 19.87
N SER A 378 -6.50 -6.87 21.03
CA SER A 378 -6.80 -5.46 21.23
C SER A 378 -5.50 -4.65 21.27
N PRO A 379 -5.50 -3.41 20.76
CA PRO A 379 -4.38 -2.50 20.96
C PRO A 379 -4.10 -2.30 22.45
N ALA A 380 -2.84 -2.02 22.77
CA ALA A 380 -2.44 -1.66 24.13
C ALA A 380 -3.18 -0.40 24.60
N LYS A 381 -3.45 -0.31 25.90
CA LYS A 381 -4.14 0.83 26.52
C LYS A 381 -3.29 1.52 27.56
N ASP A 382 -3.47 2.83 27.72
CA ASP A 382 -2.85 3.57 28.81
C ASP A 382 -3.12 2.88 30.17
N GLN A 383 -2.11 2.86 31.03
CA GLN A 383 -2.08 2.16 32.32
C GLN A 383 -2.17 0.62 32.25
N GLN A 384 -2.22 0.02 31.06
CA GLN A 384 -2.14 -1.44 30.93
C GLN A 384 -0.79 -1.95 31.40
N ILE A 385 -0.81 -3.00 32.22
CA ILE A 385 0.40 -3.66 32.72
C ILE A 385 1.10 -4.37 31.56
N VAL A 386 2.42 -4.17 31.48
CA VAL A 386 3.27 -4.77 30.46
C VAL A 386 4.52 -5.39 31.07
N ILE A 387 5.02 -6.41 30.38
CA ILE A 387 6.25 -7.12 30.71
C ILE A 387 7.19 -7.00 29.51
N ALA A 388 8.35 -6.40 29.70
CA ALA A 388 9.42 -6.38 28.70
C ALA A 388 10.36 -7.55 28.96
N THR A 389 10.66 -8.33 27.92
CA THR A 389 11.58 -9.47 27.99
C THR A 389 12.72 -9.27 26.99
N GLY A 390 13.94 -9.61 27.37
CA GLY A 390 15.09 -9.53 26.46
C GLY A 390 16.40 -9.94 27.12
N PHE A 391 17.51 -9.60 26.44
CA PHE A 391 18.88 -9.92 26.81
C PHE A 391 19.73 -8.64 26.95
N PRO A 392 19.39 -7.72 27.88
CA PRO A 392 20.23 -6.56 28.11
C PRO A 392 21.66 -6.95 28.50
N GLY A 393 22.62 -6.14 28.07
CA GLY A 393 24.04 -6.33 28.36
C GLY A 393 24.37 -6.00 29.81
N LEU A 394 24.83 -6.99 30.58
CA LEU A 394 25.40 -6.82 31.91
C LEU A 394 26.93 -7.02 31.82
N VAL A 395 27.71 -5.96 32.04
CA VAL A 395 29.18 -5.95 31.89
C VAL A 395 29.60 -6.45 30.48
N GLY A 396 28.88 -6.00 29.45
CA GLY A 396 29.13 -6.37 28.06
C GLY A 396 28.66 -7.78 27.67
N ARG A 397 28.04 -8.54 28.58
CA ARG A 397 27.53 -9.89 28.29
C ARG A 397 25.99 -9.90 28.30
N PRO A 398 25.34 -10.54 27.32
CA PRO A 398 23.89 -10.67 27.29
C PRO A 398 23.40 -11.51 28.47
N SER A 399 22.36 -11.03 29.16
CA SER A 399 21.72 -11.76 30.25
C SER A 399 20.21 -11.69 30.08
N TYR A 400 19.53 -12.84 30.11
CA TYR A 400 18.07 -12.88 30.07
C TYR A 400 17.46 -12.10 31.24
N GLN A 401 16.52 -11.20 30.95
CA GLN A 401 15.80 -10.41 31.94
C GLN A 401 14.33 -10.23 31.56
N THR A 402 13.48 -10.13 32.58
CA THR A 402 12.08 -9.74 32.47
C THR A 402 11.83 -8.57 33.41
N THR A 403 11.23 -7.50 32.92
CA THR A 403 10.91 -6.31 33.71
C THR A 403 9.44 -5.96 33.55
N ARG A 404 8.84 -5.40 34.61
CA ARG A 404 7.41 -5.08 34.66
C ARG A 404 7.20 -3.57 34.72
N GLY A 405 6.18 -3.10 34.04
CA GLY A 405 5.74 -1.70 34.08
C GLY A 405 4.33 -1.55 33.54
N TYR A 406 4.01 -0.37 33.04
CA TYR A 406 2.73 -0.07 32.42
C TYR A 406 2.92 0.80 31.17
N VAL A 407 1.94 0.76 30.26
CA VAL A 407 1.86 1.69 29.13
C VAL A 407 1.59 3.09 29.68
N SER A 408 2.50 4.02 29.42
CA SER A 408 2.34 5.43 29.80
C SER A 408 1.73 6.27 28.67
N ASN A 409 1.85 5.82 27.41
CA ASN A 409 1.21 6.44 26.25
C ASN A 409 1.05 5.38 25.14
N GLU A 410 -0.19 5.01 24.82
CA GLU A 410 -0.53 4.00 23.80
C GLU A 410 -0.24 4.45 22.35
N SER A 411 0.05 5.73 22.11
CA SER A 411 0.29 6.28 20.78
C SER A 411 1.29 7.45 20.80
N PHE A 412 2.44 7.24 21.45
CA PHE A 412 3.51 8.22 21.46
C PHE A 412 4.03 8.45 20.04
N LYS A 413 4.07 9.72 19.61
CA LYS A 413 4.61 10.10 18.31
C LYS A 413 6.01 10.66 18.49
N LEU A 414 6.94 10.13 17.70
CA LEU A 414 8.31 10.64 17.62
C LEU A 414 8.57 11.04 16.16
N ASP A 415 9.02 12.27 15.96
CA ASP A 415 9.39 12.74 14.64
C ASP A 415 10.74 12.13 14.24
N ASP A 416 10.76 11.44 13.10
CA ASP A 416 11.97 10.86 12.50
C ASP A 416 12.18 11.50 11.13
N GLY A 417 12.56 12.78 11.14
CA GLY A 417 12.76 13.60 9.95
C GLY A 417 11.47 13.80 9.14
N ASP A 418 11.26 12.95 8.14
CA ASP A 418 10.20 13.11 7.14
C ASP A 418 8.82 12.61 7.59
N ARG A 419 8.72 11.80 8.66
CA ARG A 419 7.45 11.21 9.12
C ARG A 419 7.38 11.02 10.64
N PRO A 420 6.21 11.24 11.26
CA PRO A 420 5.97 10.87 12.64
C PRO A 420 5.82 9.34 12.76
N LEU A 421 6.72 8.71 13.51
CA LEU A 421 6.64 7.30 13.88
C LEU A 421 5.78 7.14 15.15
N THR A 422 5.02 6.05 15.23
CA THR A 422 4.15 5.77 16.38
C THR A 422 4.71 4.61 17.20
N TYR A 423 4.90 4.86 18.51
CA TYR A 423 5.40 3.90 19.49
C TYR A 423 4.40 3.69 20.63
N LEU A 424 4.52 2.55 21.30
CA LEU A 424 4.03 2.38 22.67
C LEU A 424 5.09 2.92 23.61
N GLN A 425 4.74 3.89 24.45
CA GLN A 425 5.60 4.32 25.54
C GLN A 425 5.25 3.53 26.79
N HIS A 426 6.24 2.98 27.48
CA HIS A 426 6.04 2.20 28.70
C HIS A 426 7.10 2.50 29.77
N THR A 427 6.79 2.09 31.00
CA THR A 427 7.67 2.27 32.16
C THR A 427 8.49 1.05 32.54
N ALA A 428 8.24 -0.11 31.91
CA ALA A 428 9.04 -1.32 32.15
C ALA A 428 10.52 -1.03 31.79
N PRO A 429 11.48 -1.23 32.72
CA PRO A 429 12.89 -0.97 32.45
C PRO A 429 13.42 -1.78 31.27
N ILE A 430 14.02 -1.09 30.30
CA ILE A 430 14.74 -1.70 29.18
C ILE A 430 16.11 -1.06 29.05
N ASP A 431 17.08 -1.84 28.57
CA ASP A 431 18.46 -1.42 28.33
C ASP A 431 18.99 -2.01 27.02
N SER A 432 20.15 -1.52 26.55
CA SER A 432 20.86 -2.03 25.37
C SER A 432 20.93 -3.56 25.40
N GLY A 433 20.44 -4.21 24.34
CA GLY A 433 20.30 -5.66 24.26
C GLY A 433 18.86 -6.16 24.44
N SER A 434 17.97 -5.36 25.05
CA SER A 434 16.52 -5.66 25.12
C SER A 434 15.80 -5.40 23.79
N SER A 435 16.40 -4.58 22.91
CA SER A 435 15.86 -4.24 21.59
C SER A 435 15.61 -5.49 20.76
N GLY A 436 14.41 -5.59 20.21
CA GLY A 436 13.89 -6.71 19.44
C GLY A 436 13.14 -7.75 20.28
N GLY A 437 13.23 -7.66 21.61
CA GLY A 437 12.50 -8.52 22.54
C GLY A 437 11.02 -8.15 22.64
N PRO A 438 10.16 -9.07 23.10
CA PRO A 438 8.73 -8.84 23.15
C PRO A 438 8.34 -7.92 24.33
N LEU A 439 7.36 -7.06 24.09
CA LEU A 439 6.57 -6.39 25.12
C LEU A 439 5.21 -7.08 25.18
N THR A 440 4.90 -7.75 26.29
CA THR A 440 3.68 -8.54 26.44
C THR A 440 2.76 -7.97 27.51
N ASP A 441 1.48 -8.35 27.47
CA ASP A 441 0.60 -8.25 28.64
C ASP A 441 0.91 -9.35 29.69
N GLU A 442 0.15 -9.38 30.78
CA GLU A 442 0.28 -10.39 31.84
C GLU A 442 -0.09 -11.81 31.40
N ALA A 443 -0.81 -11.97 30.28
CA ALA A 443 -1.12 -13.26 29.68
C ALA A 443 -0.02 -13.75 28.73
N GLY A 444 1.05 -12.98 28.55
CA GLY A 444 2.14 -13.30 27.62
C GLY A 444 1.80 -13.01 26.16
N LEU A 445 0.72 -12.25 25.89
CA LEU A 445 0.35 -11.86 24.52
C LEU A 445 1.14 -10.61 24.12
N VAL A 446 1.76 -10.66 22.94
CA VAL A 446 2.62 -9.59 22.43
C VAL A 446 1.77 -8.35 22.07
N LEU A 447 2.09 -7.24 22.71
CA LEU A 447 1.58 -5.89 22.45
C LEU A 447 2.53 -5.08 21.55
N GLY A 448 3.83 -5.39 21.57
CA GLY A 448 4.83 -4.72 20.74
C GLY A 448 6.22 -5.33 20.85
N VAL A 449 7.20 -4.65 20.25
CA VAL A 449 8.62 -5.04 20.22
C VAL A 449 9.44 -3.92 20.84
N ASN A 450 10.16 -4.19 21.93
CA ASN A 450 11.03 -3.21 22.59
C ASN A 450 12.07 -2.71 21.59
N THR A 451 12.32 -1.39 21.48
CA THR A 451 13.27 -0.83 20.51
C THR A 451 14.24 0.16 21.14
N LEU A 452 13.74 1.24 21.75
CA LEU A 452 14.54 2.38 22.15
C LEU A 452 14.30 2.71 23.62
N LYS A 453 15.38 3.02 24.34
CA LYS A 453 15.33 3.70 25.64
C LYS A 453 15.53 5.19 25.41
N VAL A 454 14.63 6.04 25.91
CA VAL A 454 14.82 7.49 25.81
C VAL A 454 15.89 7.93 26.80
N THR A 455 17.02 8.42 26.29
CA THR A 455 18.11 8.93 27.13
C THR A 455 17.73 10.26 27.78
N GLY A 456 18.11 10.47 29.05
CA GLY A 456 17.81 11.72 29.78
C GLY A 456 16.42 11.78 30.42
N ARG A 457 15.62 10.70 30.31
CA ARG A 457 14.40 10.49 31.09
C ARG A 457 14.42 9.10 31.72
N ASP A 458 14.27 9.03 33.03
CA ASP A 458 14.23 7.75 33.72
C ASP A 458 12.93 7.00 33.40
N SER A 459 13.03 5.68 33.23
CA SER A 459 11.89 4.77 33.05
C SER A 459 10.97 5.10 31.86
N VAL A 460 11.55 5.51 30.73
CA VAL A 460 10.82 5.69 29.47
C VAL A 460 11.39 4.75 28.40
N GLY A 461 10.70 3.63 28.19
CA GLY A 461 10.93 2.71 27.08
C GLY A 461 9.95 2.93 25.94
N LEU A 462 10.41 2.70 24.71
CA LEU A 462 9.58 2.69 23.51
C LEU A 462 9.56 1.29 22.90
N ALA A 463 8.36 0.86 22.49
CA ALA A 463 8.14 -0.37 21.75
C ALA A 463 7.36 -0.11 20.47
N VAL A 464 7.70 -0.83 19.41
CA VAL A 464 6.96 -0.82 18.13
C VAL A 464 5.64 -1.58 18.32
N PRO A 465 4.46 -0.98 18.10
CA PRO A 465 3.17 -1.66 18.26
C PRO A 465 3.05 -2.94 17.42
N SER A 466 2.41 -3.98 17.98
CA SER A 466 2.22 -5.29 17.34
C SER A 466 1.57 -5.23 15.96
N ARG A 467 0.70 -4.25 15.70
CA ARG A 467 0.09 -4.04 14.37
C ARG A 467 1.15 -3.87 13.27
N PHE A 468 2.26 -3.19 13.56
CA PHE A 468 3.33 -2.99 12.58
C PHE A 468 4.17 -4.26 12.40
N VAL A 469 4.26 -5.12 13.42
CA VAL A 469 4.83 -6.47 13.29
C VAL A 469 4.01 -7.32 12.34
N LEU A 470 2.68 -7.32 12.51
CA LEU A 470 1.77 -8.06 11.63
C LEU A 470 1.83 -7.56 10.19
N ASP A 471 1.90 -6.24 9.98
CA ASP A 471 2.11 -5.65 8.65
C ASP A 471 3.47 -6.07 8.05
N THR A 472 4.52 -6.09 8.86
CA THR A 472 5.86 -6.50 8.46
C THR A 472 5.89 -7.97 8.04
N LEU A 473 5.26 -8.88 8.80
CA LEU A 473 5.15 -10.30 8.46
C LEU A 473 4.38 -10.52 7.15
N ARG A 474 3.29 -9.77 6.93
CA ARG A 474 2.53 -9.84 5.68
C ARG A 474 3.36 -9.37 4.48
N ILE A 475 4.11 -8.28 4.64
CA ILE A 475 5.00 -7.75 3.60
C ILE A 475 6.12 -8.75 3.30
N ALA A 476 6.75 -9.32 4.34
CA ALA A 476 7.78 -10.34 4.20
C ALA A 476 7.29 -11.51 3.35
N GLY A 477 6.15 -12.12 3.71
CA GLY A 477 5.59 -13.24 2.91
C GLY A 477 5.26 -12.85 1.45
N THR A 478 4.84 -11.61 1.21
CA THR A 478 4.60 -11.11 -0.17
C THR A 478 5.90 -10.93 -0.96
N ILE A 479 6.93 -10.42 -0.30
CA ILE A 479 8.25 -10.23 -0.90
C ILE A 479 8.87 -11.58 -1.26
N GLU A 480 8.79 -12.56 -0.36
CA GLU A 480 9.35 -13.88 -0.59
C GLU A 480 8.66 -14.65 -1.71
N SER A 481 7.32 -14.62 -1.75
CA SER A 481 6.57 -15.24 -2.83
C SER A 481 6.89 -14.64 -4.20
N ARG A 482 7.07 -13.31 -4.27
CA ARG A 482 7.57 -12.64 -5.48
C ARG A 482 9.02 -13.02 -5.80
N HIS A 483 9.89 -13.06 -4.80
CA HIS A 483 11.28 -13.46 -5.00
C HIS A 483 11.41 -14.93 -5.40
N ALA A 484 10.46 -15.81 -5.09
CA ALA A 484 10.49 -17.20 -5.57
C ALA A 484 10.28 -17.31 -7.10
N SER A 485 9.55 -16.37 -7.70
CA SER A 485 9.24 -16.32 -9.14
C SER A 485 10.35 -15.62 -9.92
N ALA A 486 10.98 -16.31 -10.88
CA ALA A 486 12.04 -15.70 -11.69
C ALA A 486 11.57 -14.43 -12.44
N PRO A 487 10.43 -14.42 -13.15
CA PRO A 487 9.95 -13.20 -13.82
C PRO A 487 9.76 -12.02 -12.86
N ASP A 488 9.22 -12.27 -11.65
CA ASP A 488 9.01 -11.23 -10.65
C ASP A 488 10.31 -10.75 -10.03
N ARG A 489 11.30 -11.65 -9.84
CA ARG A 489 12.67 -11.28 -9.44
C ARG A 489 13.28 -10.30 -10.43
N HIS A 490 13.37 -10.66 -11.71
CA HIS A 490 13.95 -9.79 -12.74
C HIS A 490 13.24 -8.44 -12.80
N LYS A 491 11.90 -8.43 -12.74
CA LYS A 491 11.11 -7.20 -12.71
C LYS A 491 11.44 -6.34 -11.49
N SER A 492 11.52 -6.95 -10.30
CA SER A 492 11.80 -6.23 -9.05
C SER A 492 13.23 -5.67 -9.00
N ALA A 493 14.21 -6.42 -9.51
CA ALA A 493 15.61 -5.99 -9.61
C ALA A 493 15.75 -4.81 -10.57
N ARG A 494 15.11 -4.87 -11.73
CA ARG A 494 15.12 -3.76 -12.70
C ARG A 494 14.48 -2.50 -12.13
N LEU A 495 13.36 -2.63 -11.41
CA LEU A 495 12.73 -1.50 -10.73
C LEU A 495 13.63 -0.89 -9.65
N ALA A 496 14.39 -1.71 -8.92
CA ALA A 496 15.34 -1.22 -7.93
C ALA A 496 16.53 -0.49 -8.59
N CYS A 497 17.03 -1.00 -9.72
CA CYS A 497 18.03 -0.30 -10.53
C CYS A 497 17.51 1.08 -10.98
N LEU A 498 16.30 1.13 -11.56
CA LEU A 498 15.68 2.37 -12.02
C LEU A 498 15.46 3.37 -10.86
N ALA A 499 15.03 2.89 -9.70
CA ALA A 499 14.86 3.72 -8.51
C ALA A 499 16.20 4.28 -8.02
N PHE A 500 17.26 3.47 -8.04
CA PHE A 500 18.60 3.89 -7.63
C PHE A 500 19.14 5.00 -8.53
N ILE A 501 19.08 4.81 -9.84
CA ILE A 501 19.56 5.83 -10.79
C ILE A 501 18.68 7.09 -10.78
N GLY A 502 17.36 6.93 -10.59
CA GLY A 502 16.44 8.05 -10.48
C GLY A 502 16.73 8.91 -9.26
N GLU A 503 17.05 8.29 -8.13
CA GLU A 503 17.45 9.02 -6.91
C GLU A 503 18.83 9.66 -7.05
N LEU A 504 19.80 9.01 -7.74
CA LEU A 504 21.08 9.65 -8.04
C LEU A 504 20.95 10.83 -9.03
N GLY A 505 19.95 10.77 -9.91
CA GLY A 505 19.70 11.74 -10.96
C GLY A 505 19.03 13.04 -10.52
N VAL A 506 18.56 13.13 -9.27
CA VAL A 506 18.02 14.40 -8.74
C VAL A 506 19.13 15.29 -8.20
N ALA A 507 18.92 16.62 -8.25
CA ALA A 507 19.91 17.59 -7.79
C ALA A 507 20.29 17.41 -6.31
N GLU A 508 19.29 17.13 -5.48
CA GLU A 508 19.42 16.87 -4.04
C GLU A 508 18.90 15.46 -3.71
N PRO A 509 19.75 14.43 -3.80
CA PRO A 509 19.34 13.07 -3.49
C PRO A 509 19.06 12.90 -2.00
N ARG A 510 18.06 12.09 -1.66
CA ARG A 510 17.76 11.73 -0.28
C ARG A 510 18.77 10.68 0.19
N MET A 511 19.81 11.16 0.86
CA MET A 511 20.89 10.33 1.37
C MET A 511 20.41 9.13 2.22
N PRO A 512 19.40 9.25 3.12
CA PRO A 512 18.90 8.10 3.87
C PRO A 512 18.25 7.01 3.01
N VAL A 513 17.67 7.39 1.86
CA VAL A 513 17.11 6.43 0.90
C VAL A 513 18.24 5.69 0.20
N LEU A 514 19.23 6.41 -0.32
CA LEU A 514 20.37 5.83 -1.00
C LEU A 514 21.23 4.96 -0.08
N GLU A 515 21.40 5.33 1.19
CA GLU A 515 22.12 4.55 2.19
C GLU A 515 21.52 3.15 2.34
N GLN A 516 20.19 3.04 2.34
CA GLN A 516 19.47 1.76 2.40
C GLN A 516 19.60 0.91 1.12
N MET A 517 20.07 1.52 0.03
CA MET A 517 20.31 0.84 -1.24
C MET A 517 21.73 0.30 -1.36
N ILE A 518 22.63 0.52 -0.41
CA ILE A 518 23.98 -0.06 -0.42
C ILE A 518 23.97 -1.39 0.33
N SER A 519 24.44 -2.46 -0.31
CA SER A 519 24.53 -3.80 0.29
C SER A 519 25.58 -3.90 1.40
N ASN A 520 25.35 -4.76 2.38
CA ASN A 520 26.35 -5.11 3.39
C ASN A 520 27.59 -5.73 2.78
N HIS A 521 27.41 -6.53 1.72
CA HIS A 521 28.51 -7.12 0.99
C HIS A 521 29.45 -6.06 0.39
N LEU A 522 28.92 -5.04 -0.30
CA LEU A 522 29.73 -3.95 -0.87
C LEU A 522 30.45 -3.14 0.22
N VAL A 523 29.79 -2.89 1.36
CA VAL A 523 30.45 -2.27 2.53
C VAL A 523 31.61 -3.12 3.03
N GLY A 524 31.45 -4.45 3.05
CA GLY A 524 32.52 -5.38 3.42
C GLY A 524 33.69 -5.42 2.44
N THR A 525 33.47 -5.21 1.15
CA THR A 525 34.54 -5.26 0.14
C THR A 525 35.26 -3.94 -0.04
N SER A 526 34.56 -2.81 0.08
CA SER A 526 35.08 -1.48 -0.30
C SER A 526 34.95 -0.40 0.78
N GLY A 527 34.22 -0.68 1.86
CA GLY A 527 33.86 0.33 2.86
C GLY A 527 35.04 0.93 3.61
N LEU A 528 36.06 0.14 3.94
CA LEU A 528 37.25 0.66 4.63
C LEU A 528 38.07 1.60 3.72
N GLU A 529 38.25 1.23 2.46
CA GLU A 529 38.93 2.07 1.47
C GLU A 529 38.16 3.38 1.28
N ALA A 530 36.84 3.28 1.15
CA ALA A 530 35.97 4.44 1.04
C ALA A 530 36.04 5.35 2.27
N ALA A 531 35.99 4.78 3.47
CA ALA A 531 36.11 5.54 4.73
C ALA A 531 37.45 6.26 4.83
N SER A 532 38.54 5.58 4.45
CA SER A 532 39.89 6.16 4.48
C SER A 532 40.02 7.37 3.55
N ALA A 533 39.30 7.38 2.42
CA ALA A 533 39.30 8.50 1.48
C ALA A 533 38.56 9.75 2.00
N LEU A 534 37.64 9.60 2.95
CA LEU A 534 36.86 10.69 3.55
C LEU A 534 37.38 11.17 4.92
N GLY A 535 38.42 10.53 5.44
CA GLY A 535 38.97 10.86 6.76
C GLY A 535 39.31 12.35 6.94
N GLY A 536 39.07 12.87 8.15
CA GLY A 536 39.38 14.24 8.53
C GLY A 536 38.26 15.28 8.37
N GLU A 537 37.05 14.88 8.00
CA GLU A 537 35.85 15.71 8.15
C GLU A 537 35.17 15.44 9.50
N GLU A 538 34.94 16.48 10.31
CA GLU A 538 34.41 16.34 11.68
C GLU A 538 33.09 15.55 11.74
N ALA A 539 32.18 15.80 10.79
CA ALA A 539 30.91 15.08 10.71
C ALA A 539 31.10 13.58 10.42
N PHE A 540 32.08 13.23 9.59
CA PHE A 540 32.42 11.84 9.29
C PHE A 540 33.08 11.15 10.49
N GLU A 541 34.00 11.84 11.17
CA GLU A 541 34.67 11.31 12.37
C GLU A 541 33.67 11.02 13.51
N ASN A 542 32.69 11.90 13.71
CA ASN A 542 31.61 11.68 14.67
C ASN A 542 30.77 10.44 14.32
N LEU A 543 30.48 10.24 13.03
CA LEU A 543 29.78 9.05 12.56
C LEU A 543 30.65 7.79 12.69
N TRP A 544 31.94 7.85 12.39
CA TRP A 544 32.88 6.73 12.53
C TRP A 544 32.99 6.24 13.97
N ASN A 545 33.09 7.15 14.92
CA ASN A 545 33.23 6.84 16.33
C ASN A 545 31.92 6.30 16.94
N SER A 546 30.76 6.77 16.47
CA SER A 546 29.47 6.26 16.91
C SER A 546 29.11 4.93 16.24
N ASP A 547 29.22 4.86 14.91
CA ASP A 547 28.83 3.72 14.08
C ASP A 547 29.78 3.55 12.88
N SER A 548 30.90 2.85 13.10
CA SER A 548 31.93 2.66 12.08
C SER A 548 31.42 1.91 10.84
N VAL A 549 30.44 1.02 10.98
CA VAL A 549 29.88 0.27 9.84
C VAL A 549 28.97 1.16 9.00
N ARG A 550 28.15 1.98 9.66
CA ARG A 550 27.37 3.01 8.98
C ARG A 550 28.27 4.06 8.32
N ALA A 551 29.35 4.47 8.97
CA ALA A 551 30.34 5.37 8.38
C ALA A 551 30.95 4.78 7.10
N MET A 552 31.36 3.51 7.12
CA MET A 552 31.83 2.80 5.92
C MET A 552 30.76 2.75 4.82
N ARG A 553 29.49 2.55 5.17
CA ARG A 553 28.38 2.56 4.20
C ARG A 553 28.17 3.93 3.58
N VAL A 554 28.15 4.99 4.38
CA VAL A 554 28.04 6.38 3.90
C VAL A 554 29.21 6.70 2.99
N ALA A 555 30.44 6.33 3.37
CA ALA A 555 31.61 6.55 2.53
C ALA A 555 31.54 5.80 1.20
N THR A 556 31.09 4.54 1.23
CA THR A 556 30.84 3.73 0.04
C THR A 556 29.82 4.42 -0.87
N LEU A 557 28.73 4.94 -0.30
CA LEU A 557 27.71 5.67 -1.05
C LEU A 557 28.28 6.94 -1.71
N VAL A 558 29.15 7.68 -1.05
CA VAL A 558 29.82 8.85 -1.65
C VAL A 558 30.64 8.43 -2.88
N GLN A 559 31.43 7.36 -2.77
CA GLN A 559 32.20 6.83 -3.92
C GLN A 559 31.30 6.38 -5.07
N VAL A 560 30.24 5.63 -4.75
CA VAL A 560 29.23 5.20 -5.73
C VAL A 560 28.69 6.44 -6.43
N ARG A 561 28.19 7.44 -5.71
CA ARG A 561 27.64 8.67 -6.30
C ARG A 561 28.67 9.38 -7.19
N SER A 562 29.93 9.49 -6.76
CA SER A 562 30.99 10.08 -7.58
C SER A 562 31.21 9.36 -8.92
N ALA A 563 31.03 8.04 -8.96
CA ALA A 563 31.16 7.27 -10.21
C ALA A 563 30.04 7.55 -11.25
N PHE A 564 28.89 8.06 -10.78
CA PHE A 564 27.74 8.41 -11.64
C PHE A 564 27.63 9.92 -11.92
N MET A 565 28.45 10.77 -11.28
CA MET A 565 28.43 12.22 -11.43
C MET A 565 29.58 12.69 -12.34
N LEU A 566 29.29 12.92 -13.63
CA LEU A 566 30.27 13.45 -14.59
C LEU A 566 30.23 14.98 -14.62
N GLY A 567 31.25 15.64 -14.08
CA GLY A 567 31.74 16.97 -14.49
C GLY A 567 30.77 18.15 -14.62
N GLY A 568 29.54 18.10 -14.11
CA GLY A 568 28.58 19.22 -14.27
C GLY A 568 27.13 18.98 -13.85
N GLY A 569 26.73 17.78 -13.42
CA GLY A 569 25.38 17.52 -12.91
C GLY A 569 24.88 16.10 -13.22
N PRO A 570 23.65 15.76 -12.75
CA PRO A 570 23.09 14.44 -12.94
C PRO A 570 22.90 14.16 -14.43
N SER A 571 23.60 13.14 -14.92
CA SER A 571 23.56 12.70 -16.29
C SER A 571 23.31 11.20 -16.28
N VAL A 572 22.10 10.78 -15.90
CA VAL A 572 21.66 9.39 -16.08
C VAL A 572 20.47 9.37 -17.03
N LEU A 573 20.61 8.67 -18.16
CA LEU A 573 19.49 8.36 -19.04
C LEU A 573 18.76 7.16 -18.43
N GLU A 574 17.42 7.21 -18.32
CA GLU A 574 16.56 6.22 -17.65
C GLU A 574 16.61 4.81 -18.27
N THR A 575 17.76 4.14 -18.23
CA THR A 575 17.94 2.80 -18.78
C THR A 575 18.70 1.93 -17.79
N CYS A 576 18.07 0.80 -17.45
CA CYS A 576 18.68 -0.34 -16.78
C CYS A 576 18.47 -1.52 -17.73
N ASP A 577 19.44 -1.71 -18.61
CA ASP A 577 19.46 -2.75 -19.64
C ASP A 577 20.07 -4.01 -19.03
N ASP A 578 19.40 -5.16 -19.15
CA ASP A 578 19.80 -6.39 -18.45
C ASP A 578 21.10 -6.94 -19.06
N LEU A 579 22.14 -7.03 -18.23
CA LEU A 579 23.46 -7.60 -18.60
C LEU A 579 23.47 -9.12 -18.52
N ASP A 580 22.60 -9.65 -17.67
CA ASP A 580 22.71 -10.97 -17.06
C ASP A 580 21.44 -11.77 -17.35
N ALA A 581 20.81 -11.57 -18.52
CA ALA A 581 19.62 -12.32 -18.96
C ALA A 581 19.81 -13.85 -18.90
N ALA A 582 21.07 -14.32 -18.87
CA ALA A 582 21.48 -15.73 -18.76
C ALA A 582 22.21 -16.10 -17.44
N SER A 583 22.39 -15.18 -16.49
CA SER A 583 23.13 -15.40 -15.24
C SER A 583 22.27 -16.13 -14.20
N ALA A 584 22.74 -17.30 -13.76
CA ALA A 584 21.99 -18.29 -12.99
C ALA A 584 21.87 -18.02 -11.47
N ARG A 585 22.25 -16.84 -10.96
CA ARG A 585 22.22 -16.57 -9.51
C ARG A 585 20.92 -15.85 -9.10
N PRO A 586 20.07 -16.45 -8.25
CA PRO A 586 18.78 -15.88 -7.88
C PRO A 586 18.89 -14.57 -7.08
N ASP A 587 20.05 -14.32 -6.46
CA ASP A 587 20.28 -13.21 -5.53
C ASP A 587 21.24 -12.14 -6.04
N VAL A 588 21.70 -12.22 -7.30
CA VAL A 588 22.55 -11.18 -7.91
C VAL A 588 22.10 -10.91 -9.34
N MET A 589 21.90 -9.65 -9.70
CA MET A 589 21.51 -9.19 -11.03
C MET A 589 22.46 -8.09 -11.49
N ARG A 590 22.73 -8.00 -12.80
CA ARG A 590 23.57 -6.94 -13.36
C ARG A 590 22.82 -6.13 -14.41
N TYR A 591 23.11 -4.84 -14.46
CA TYR A 591 22.50 -3.90 -15.39
C TYR A 591 23.54 -2.99 -16.00
N HIS A 592 23.38 -2.72 -17.28
CA HIS A 592 24.00 -1.60 -17.98
C HIS A 592 23.15 -0.35 -17.76
N VAL A 593 23.77 0.70 -17.21
CA VAL A 593 23.19 2.02 -17.02
C VAL A 593 23.82 2.99 -18.00
N ARG A 594 22.99 3.69 -18.78
CA ARG A 594 23.45 4.73 -19.71
C ARG A 594 23.44 6.09 -19.04
N LEU A 595 24.55 6.81 -19.12
CA LEU A 595 24.69 8.16 -18.63
C LEU A 595 24.27 9.19 -19.70
N GLY A 596 24.02 10.43 -19.29
CA GLY A 596 23.57 11.55 -20.13
C GLY A 596 24.58 11.95 -21.20
N ASN A 597 25.85 11.59 -21.03
CA ASN A 597 26.90 11.71 -22.04
C ASN A 597 27.06 10.44 -22.91
N PHE A 598 26.09 9.53 -22.87
CA PHE A 598 26.08 8.24 -23.57
C PHE A 598 27.12 7.21 -23.10
N GLU A 599 27.86 7.49 -22.04
CA GLU A 599 28.72 6.47 -21.43
C GLU A 599 27.89 5.37 -20.76
N MET A 600 28.40 4.14 -20.80
CA MET A 600 27.79 3.01 -20.11
C MET A 600 28.50 2.76 -18.78
N ARG A 601 27.74 2.34 -17.77
CA ARG A 601 28.24 1.90 -16.46
C ARG A 601 27.53 0.63 -16.03
N ASP A 602 28.29 -0.33 -15.55
CA ASP A 602 27.73 -1.57 -15.03
C ASP A 602 27.38 -1.39 -13.56
N VAL A 603 26.19 -1.87 -13.18
CA VAL A 603 25.72 -1.92 -11.80
C VAL A 603 25.35 -3.36 -11.48
N ALA A 604 25.92 -3.89 -10.40
CA ALA A 604 25.47 -5.14 -9.80
C ALA A 604 24.52 -4.84 -8.64
N LEU A 605 23.40 -5.55 -8.59
CA LEU A 605 22.46 -5.55 -7.48
C LEU A 605 22.45 -6.92 -6.80
N ARG A 606 22.39 -6.94 -5.48
CA ARG A 606 22.25 -8.13 -4.64
C ARG A 606 20.92 -8.11 -3.88
N TRP A 607 20.31 -9.27 -3.77
CA TRP A 607 19.16 -9.48 -2.89
C TRP A 607 19.63 -9.63 -1.44
N GLU A 608 19.25 -8.66 -0.60
CA GLU A 608 19.65 -8.58 0.81
C GLU A 608 18.53 -7.96 1.63
N HIS A 609 18.17 -8.61 2.75
CA HIS A 609 17.13 -8.14 3.68
C HIS A 609 15.76 -7.88 3.01
N GLY A 610 15.43 -8.68 1.99
CA GLY A 610 14.17 -8.59 1.23
C GLY A 610 14.13 -7.42 0.24
N ARG A 611 15.30 -6.91 -0.19
CA ARG A 611 15.43 -5.82 -1.16
C ARG A 611 16.62 -6.04 -2.09
N TRP A 612 16.56 -5.46 -3.27
CA TRP A 612 17.73 -5.33 -4.15
C TRP A 612 18.55 -4.10 -3.73
N LYS A 613 19.83 -4.32 -3.45
CA LYS A 613 20.80 -3.31 -3.03
C LYS A 613 22.00 -3.32 -3.97
N VAL A 614 22.63 -2.18 -4.21
CA VAL A 614 23.86 -2.02 -4.97
C VAL A 614 24.99 -2.83 -4.33
N ASP A 615 25.55 -3.74 -5.11
CA ASP A 615 26.59 -4.71 -4.74
C ASP A 615 27.92 -4.46 -5.44
N GLY A 616 27.91 -3.65 -6.49
CA GLY A 616 29.10 -3.29 -7.25
C GLY A 616 28.78 -2.33 -8.39
N PHE A 617 29.80 -1.60 -8.83
CA PHE A 617 29.72 -0.70 -9.97
C PHE A 617 31.08 -0.66 -10.69
N GLU A 618 31.07 -0.55 -12.01
CA GLU A 618 32.32 -0.40 -12.76
C GLU A 618 32.83 1.04 -12.63
N ALA A 619 33.82 1.24 -11.77
CA ALA A 619 34.53 2.50 -11.66
C ALA A 619 35.42 2.67 -12.90
N THR A 620 34.94 3.37 -13.94
CA THR A 620 35.80 3.88 -15.01
C THR A 620 36.80 4.87 -14.41
N ARG A 621 37.95 4.40 -13.91
CA ARG A 621 39.08 5.21 -13.42
C ARG A 621 38.64 6.60 -12.94
N ALA A 622 37.69 6.66 -11.99
CA ALA A 622 37.45 7.91 -11.31
C ALA A 622 38.78 8.23 -10.65
N ALA A 623 39.33 9.42 -10.89
CA ALA A 623 40.56 9.83 -10.22
C ALA A 623 40.37 9.51 -8.74
N PRO A 624 41.27 8.73 -8.10
CA PRO A 624 41.13 8.44 -6.68
C PRO A 624 40.89 9.77 -5.97
N LEU A 625 39.83 9.84 -5.16
CA LEU A 625 39.64 10.98 -4.25
C LEU A 625 41.00 11.23 -3.63
N LYS A 626 41.58 12.42 -3.87
CA LYS A 626 42.97 12.69 -3.50
C LYS A 626 43.14 12.24 -2.05
N PRO A 627 43.96 11.20 -1.77
CA PRO A 627 44.10 10.70 -0.42
C PRO A 627 44.60 11.87 0.42
N ARG A 628 43.76 12.35 1.34
CA ARG A 628 44.24 13.24 2.38
C ARG A 628 45.19 12.41 3.22
N SER A 629 46.36 12.96 3.54
CA SER A 629 47.33 12.31 4.41
C SER A 629 46.57 11.75 5.62
N PRO A 630 46.72 10.46 5.96
CA PRO A 630 46.03 9.88 7.10
C PRO A 630 46.45 10.66 8.34
N LYS A 631 45.62 11.59 8.79
CA LYS A 631 45.74 12.10 10.15
C LYS A 631 45.45 10.90 11.04
N LYS A 632 46.27 10.71 12.10
CA LYS A 632 45.92 9.80 13.18
C LYS A 632 44.44 10.02 13.50
N LEU A 633 43.64 8.98 13.33
CA LEU A 633 42.25 8.99 13.77
C LEU A 633 42.28 9.47 15.23
N PRO A 634 41.47 10.47 15.60
CA PRO A 634 41.36 10.83 17.00
C PRO A 634 40.82 9.63 17.78
N PRO A 635 41.27 9.38 19.01
CA PRO A 635 40.77 8.27 19.81
C PRO A 635 39.24 8.40 19.92
N PRO A 636 38.48 7.30 19.77
CA PRO A 636 37.04 7.34 19.83
C PRO A 636 36.61 7.87 21.20
N GLY A 637 35.65 8.80 21.20
CA GLY A 637 34.91 9.12 22.40
C GLY A 637 34.29 7.84 22.99
N PRO A 638 34.12 7.76 24.33
CA PRO A 638 33.62 6.56 24.97
C PRO A 638 32.31 6.10 24.30
N PRO A 639 32.10 4.78 24.14
CA PRO A 639 30.84 4.27 23.63
C PRO A 639 29.72 4.87 24.49
N SER A 640 28.65 5.36 23.84
CA SER A 640 27.45 5.82 24.53
C SER A 640 26.86 4.63 25.31
N GLY A 641 27.33 4.44 26.53
CA GLY A 641 27.12 3.22 27.31
C GLY A 641 28.10 2.99 28.46
N SER A 642 29.24 3.71 28.54
CA SER A 642 30.14 3.59 29.70
C SER A 642 30.71 4.94 30.15
N ARG A 643 30.09 5.55 31.16
CA ARG A 643 30.76 6.56 31.98
C ARG A 643 31.43 5.82 33.16
N PRO A 644 32.70 6.08 33.50
CA PRO A 644 33.31 5.51 34.70
C PRO A 644 32.59 6.01 35.96
N PRO A 645 32.60 5.23 37.07
CA PRO A 645 31.92 5.61 38.30
C PRO A 645 32.44 6.98 38.78
N ALA A 646 31.51 7.88 39.08
CA ALA A 646 31.82 9.18 39.64
C ALA A 646 32.76 9.03 40.85
N ARG A 647 33.87 9.78 40.84
CA ARG A 647 34.73 9.95 42.02
C ARG A 647 33.85 10.28 43.22
N LYS A 648 34.07 9.56 44.33
CA LYS A 648 33.45 9.84 45.64
C LYS A 648 33.56 11.34 45.94
N VAL A 649 32.43 12.02 45.93
CA VAL A 649 32.31 13.38 46.47
C VAL A 649 32.26 13.23 47.99
N THR A 650 33.36 13.57 48.64
CA THR A 650 33.41 13.73 50.11
C THR A 650 32.54 14.93 50.48
N PRO A 651 31.62 14.84 51.45
CA PRO A 651 30.80 15.97 51.84
C PRO A 651 31.67 17.06 52.51
N PRO A 652 31.35 18.35 52.32
CA PRO A 652 32.10 19.41 52.97
C PRO A 652 31.84 19.36 54.48
N ARG A 653 32.93 19.37 55.26
CA ARG A 653 32.86 19.59 56.71
C ARG A 653 32.25 20.97 56.96
N ALA A 654 31.22 21.00 57.80
CA ALA A 654 30.68 22.21 58.37
C ALA A 654 31.77 22.99 59.12
N LYS A 655 31.93 24.26 58.76
CA LYS A 655 32.35 25.35 59.64
C LYS A 655 31.70 26.64 59.17
#